data_AF-A0A9W4E8T9-F1
#
_entry.id   AF-A0A9W4E8T9-F1
#
_cell.length_a   1.000
_cell.length_b   1.000
_cell.length_c   1.000
_cell.angle_alpha   90.00
_cell.angle_beta   90.00
_cell.angle_gamma   90.00
#
_symmetry.space_group_name_H-M   'P 1'
#
loop_
_entity.id
_entity.type
_entity.pdbx_description
1 polymer ?
#
loop_
_entity_poly.entity_id
_entity_poly.type
_entity_poly.pdbx_seq_one_letter_code
_entity_poly.pdbx_strand_id
1 'polypeptide(L)'
;MRIGGVVPRGTGLVGAGMAVNAAGAYGHLALAGRGLDTTGMAGLSVVWAVAFSVGIGLFFPLEQELTRTVAARVAAGTPTGPLARRGTAVAAGLLAAVLLLLAAAHRPLTRLALDGNSALLWPLAGALTALAATHTLRGLLAGHARFTAYATQLTLDGLLRLTSATALLLTHTHSPTAFTLLLTTSPLLACLPTLPAAFPSLTRPHPPQPTPGPALPRTTPQDAGGRVPGEIGWGMVGLVGGAVLAQGMANAPVLGVKGLAPGDAALVTALLCALTLVRVPQFAVGALQAGLLRELTVRQQRGDRAGVARGVRRSAGGMAALGALCTVPAALAGPWVTQRLLAAPPVLGHLDFAALGLGTTGYLVAYLLGNGTLATGGHRRQALAWGAGAAVTAAALALPGSPAHRVEAAYALGSWTAAALLAARLIRTLRVDTPVKGAPMSDTASPDYTARLLARRLLPTQAPYRWNLRRLRLGRVLDVGCGVGRNLRHCAPGSVGVDHNAHSVAAARARGLTAYTPEEFAATDSAPGSFDSLLCAHVLEHLDAAKAAALLATYLPYVRPGGRAVLITPQEAGFASDATHVRFVGFAELEEEARAAGLQVRRAYSFPLPRAAGRLFRHNEFVLVGAAPETTAAPAATAGRQA
;
A
#
# COMPACT_ATOMS: atom_id res chain seq x y z
N MET A 1 -32.95 -6.13 -8.79
CA MET A 1 -31.74 -5.49 -8.22
C MET A 1 -30.93 -4.89 -9.37
N ARG A 2 -31.00 -3.57 -9.63
CA ARG A 2 -30.34 -2.92 -10.77
C ARG A 2 -28.82 -2.83 -10.52
N ILE A 3 -28.03 -3.62 -11.24
CA ILE A 3 -26.56 -3.69 -11.13
C ILE A 3 -25.88 -2.41 -11.67
N GLY A 4 -26.61 -1.53 -12.37
CA GLY A 4 -26.08 -0.36 -13.07
C GLY A 4 -25.53 0.79 -12.23
N GLY A 5 -25.70 0.80 -10.90
CA GLY A 5 -25.24 1.90 -10.02
C GLY A 5 -23.90 1.67 -9.31
N VAL A 6 -23.36 0.45 -9.32
CA VAL A 6 -22.21 0.06 -8.47
C VAL A 6 -20.89 -0.05 -9.25
N VAL A 7 -20.97 -0.09 -10.58
CA VAL A 7 -19.81 -0.29 -11.46
C VAL A 7 -19.22 1.07 -11.87
N PRO A 8 -17.93 1.37 -11.60
CA PRO A 8 -17.29 2.60 -12.03
C PRO A 8 -17.42 2.85 -13.54
N ARG A 9 -17.61 4.11 -13.96
CA ARG A 9 -17.61 4.49 -15.37
C ARG A 9 -16.35 3.96 -16.06
N GLY A 10 -16.51 3.32 -17.22
CA GLY A 10 -15.40 2.74 -18.00
C GLY A 10 -15.07 1.27 -17.71
N THR A 11 -15.59 0.66 -16.63
CA THR A 11 -15.29 -0.75 -16.28
C THR A 11 -15.73 -1.72 -17.38
N GLY A 12 -16.91 -1.51 -17.99
CA GLY A 12 -17.39 -2.35 -19.09
C GLY A 12 -16.50 -2.25 -20.33
N LEU A 13 -16.01 -1.05 -20.64
CA LEU A 13 -15.14 -0.80 -21.79
C LEU A 13 -13.75 -1.41 -21.60
N VAL A 14 -13.14 -1.22 -20.44
CA VAL A 14 -11.86 -1.85 -20.08
C VAL A 14 -11.99 -3.37 -20.01
N GLY A 15 -13.11 -3.87 -19.48
CA GLY A 15 -13.42 -5.31 -19.46
C GLY A 15 -13.52 -5.92 -20.85
N ALA A 16 -14.20 -5.25 -21.79
CA ALA A 16 -14.26 -5.67 -23.19
C ALA A 16 -12.86 -5.68 -23.84
N GLY A 17 -12.08 -4.61 -23.65
CA GLY A 17 -10.70 -4.56 -24.14
C GLY A 17 -9.82 -5.67 -23.55
N MET A 18 -9.99 -5.99 -22.27
CA MET A 18 -9.29 -7.10 -21.61
C MET A 18 -9.69 -8.46 -22.19
N ALA A 19 -10.97 -8.65 -22.52
CA ALA A 19 -11.45 -9.88 -23.16
C ALA A 19 -10.86 -10.06 -24.57
N VAL A 20 -10.80 -8.98 -25.37
CA VAL A 20 -10.14 -9.02 -26.69
C VAL A 20 -8.64 -9.28 -26.53
N ASN A 21 -7.98 -8.63 -25.57
CA ASN A 21 -6.57 -8.87 -25.28
C ASN A 21 -6.29 -10.34 -24.91
N ALA A 22 -7.15 -10.93 -24.07
CA ALA A 22 -7.07 -12.33 -23.69
C ALA A 22 -7.25 -13.26 -24.89
N ALA A 23 -8.27 -13.03 -25.71
CA ALA A 23 -8.52 -13.81 -26.91
C ALA A 23 -7.33 -13.73 -27.89
N GLY A 24 -6.76 -12.54 -28.09
CA GLY A 24 -5.57 -12.34 -28.91
C GLY A 24 -4.33 -13.04 -28.37
N ALA A 25 -4.11 -12.98 -27.06
CA ALA A 25 -3.02 -13.69 -26.38
C ALA A 25 -3.15 -15.22 -26.51
N TYR A 26 -4.37 -15.75 -26.40
CA TYR A 26 -4.62 -17.20 -26.52
C TYR A 26 -4.55 -17.65 -27.98
N GLY A 27 -5.05 -16.85 -28.91
CA GLY A 27 -4.89 -17.08 -30.34
C GLY A 27 -3.42 -17.05 -30.76
N HIS A 28 -2.62 -16.13 -30.22
CA HIS A 28 -1.17 -16.15 -30.41
C HIS A 28 -0.53 -17.48 -29.98
N LEU A 29 -0.84 -17.99 -28.78
CA LEU A 29 -0.34 -19.28 -28.31
C LEU A 29 -0.83 -20.45 -29.16
N ALA A 30 -2.08 -20.38 -29.63
CA ALA A 30 -2.67 -21.38 -30.53
C ALA A 30 -1.93 -21.46 -31.88
N LEU A 31 -1.58 -20.30 -32.43
CA LEU A 31 -0.86 -20.20 -33.70
C LEU A 31 0.61 -20.59 -33.52
N ALA A 32 1.24 -20.19 -32.41
CA ALA A 32 2.59 -20.61 -32.05
C ALA A 32 2.69 -22.14 -31.90
N GLY A 33 1.73 -22.77 -31.22
CA GLY A 33 1.72 -24.24 -31.05
C GLY A 33 1.56 -25.01 -32.37
N ARG A 34 0.97 -24.39 -33.41
CA ARG A 34 0.90 -24.97 -34.76
C ARG A 34 2.12 -24.65 -35.63
N GLY A 35 2.76 -23.51 -35.36
CA GLY A 35 3.88 -22.99 -36.15
C GLY A 35 5.26 -23.37 -35.63
N LEU A 36 5.38 -23.78 -34.37
CA LEU A 36 6.65 -24.13 -33.76
C LEU A 36 6.70 -25.61 -33.43
N ASP A 37 7.91 -26.16 -33.47
CA ASP A 37 8.17 -27.45 -32.86
C ASP A 37 8.07 -27.36 -31.33
N THR A 38 8.05 -28.52 -30.66
CA THR A 38 7.88 -28.58 -29.20
C THR A 38 9.00 -27.85 -28.45
N THR A 39 10.24 -27.90 -28.94
CA THR A 39 11.38 -27.18 -28.36
C THR A 39 11.21 -25.67 -28.48
N GLY A 40 10.85 -25.17 -29.66
CA GLY A 40 10.57 -23.77 -29.90
C GLY A 40 9.42 -23.25 -29.05
N MET A 41 8.34 -24.02 -28.94
CA MET A 41 7.20 -23.69 -28.11
C MET A 41 7.54 -23.72 -26.62
N ALA A 42 8.39 -24.63 -26.16
CA ALA A 42 8.88 -24.66 -24.78
C ALA A 42 9.72 -23.40 -24.46
N GLY A 43 10.59 -22.98 -25.37
CA GLY A 43 11.36 -21.74 -25.25
C GLY A 43 10.46 -20.49 -25.12
N LEU A 44 9.46 -20.36 -26.00
CA LEU A 44 8.44 -19.30 -25.88
C LEU A 44 7.71 -19.39 -24.54
N SER A 45 7.39 -20.61 -24.09
CA SER A 45 6.64 -20.82 -22.85
C SER A 45 7.40 -20.35 -21.62
N VAL A 46 8.70 -20.59 -21.57
CA VAL A 46 9.57 -20.07 -20.51
C VAL A 46 9.65 -18.55 -20.56
N VAL A 47 9.86 -17.95 -21.73
CA VAL A 47 9.90 -16.48 -21.87
C VAL A 47 8.58 -15.86 -21.43
N TRP A 48 7.44 -16.44 -21.83
CA TRP A 48 6.10 -16.04 -21.39
C TRP A 48 5.99 -16.06 -19.87
N ALA A 49 6.33 -17.19 -19.25
CA ALA A 49 6.28 -17.39 -17.81
C ALA A 49 7.16 -16.38 -17.05
N VAL A 50 8.40 -16.14 -17.49
CA VAL A 50 9.30 -15.16 -16.87
C VAL A 50 8.80 -13.74 -17.06
N ALA A 51 8.43 -13.36 -18.28
CA ALA A 51 7.98 -12.00 -18.62
C ALA A 51 6.74 -11.61 -17.81
N PHE A 52 5.74 -12.49 -17.70
CA PHE A 52 4.53 -12.20 -16.94
C PHE A 52 4.67 -12.40 -15.43
N SER A 53 5.68 -13.15 -14.97
CA SER A 53 6.04 -13.18 -13.55
C SER A 53 6.67 -11.87 -13.10
N VAL A 54 7.75 -11.49 -13.77
CA VAL A 54 8.58 -10.35 -13.39
C VAL A 54 7.94 -9.05 -13.85
N GLY A 55 7.50 -8.96 -15.10
CA GLY A 55 6.95 -7.74 -15.68
C GLY A 55 5.65 -7.32 -15.02
N ILE A 56 4.64 -8.19 -14.91
CA ILE A 56 3.40 -7.83 -14.18
C ILE A 56 3.71 -7.60 -12.71
N GLY A 57 4.54 -8.45 -12.07
CA GLY A 57 4.90 -8.30 -10.66
C GLY A 57 5.54 -6.95 -10.33
N LEU A 58 6.37 -6.40 -11.21
CA LEU A 58 7.03 -5.11 -11.04
C LEU A 58 6.13 -3.94 -11.43
N PHE A 59 5.48 -4.01 -12.59
CA PHE A 59 4.87 -2.83 -13.23
C PHE A 59 3.38 -2.68 -12.99
N PHE A 60 2.64 -3.76 -12.68
CA PHE A 60 1.22 -3.63 -12.34
C PHE A 60 0.98 -2.89 -11.01
N PRO A 61 1.75 -3.11 -9.93
CA PRO A 61 1.64 -2.28 -8.73
C PRO A 61 1.91 -0.80 -8.99
N LEU A 62 2.84 -0.49 -9.91
CA LEU A 62 3.10 0.88 -10.33
C LEU A 62 1.91 1.47 -11.10
N GLU A 63 1.29 0.71 -12.00
CA GLU A 63 0.03 1.11 -12.67
C GLU A 63 -1.05 1.48 -11.65
N GLN A 64 -1.24 0.66 -10.62
CA GLN A 64 -2.23 0.89 -9.57
C GLN A 64 -1.92 2.16 -8.76
N GLU A 65 -0.66 2.37 -8.39
CA GLU A 65 -0.26 3.54 -7.60
C GLU A 65 -0.33 4.83 -8.41
N LEU A 66 0.08 4.80 -9.68
CA LEU A 66 -0.09 5.91 -10.61
C LEU A 66 -1.57 6.26 -10.78
N THR A 67 -2.42 5.26 -11.01
CA THR A 67 -3.87 5.46 -11.14
C THR A 67 -4.42 6.19 -9.91
N ARG A 68 -4.09 5.68 -8.71
CA ARG A 68 -4.57 6.22 -7.43
C ARG A 68 -4.09 7.66 -7.19
N THR A 69 -2.79 7.90 -7.33
CA THR A 69 -2.17 9.19 -7.00
C THR A 69 -2.51 10.27 -8.02
N VAL A 70 -2.57 9.93 -9.31
CA VAL A 70 -3.00 10.86 -10.37
C VAL A 70 -4.46 11.21 -10.20
N ALA A 71 -5.35 10.23 -9.96
CA ALA A 71 -6.77 10.50 -9.74
C ALA A 71 -6.99 11.43 -8.53
N ALA A 72 -6.23 11.26 -7.45
CA ALA A 72 -6.28 12.16 -6.29
C ALA A 72 -5.88 13.60 -6.64
N ARG A 73 -4.83 13.78 -7.47
CA ARG A 73 -4.40 15.12 -7.90
C ARG A 73 -5.37 15.78 -8.86
N VAL A 74 -5.95 15.02 -9.78
CA VAL A 74 -7.01 15.49 -10.68
C VAL A 74 -8.21 15.99 -9.87
N ALA A 75 -8.65 15.22 -8.87
CA ALA A 75 -9.75 15.62 -7.98
C ALA A 75 -9.43 16.89 -7.17
N ALA A 76 -8.16 17.08 -6.78
CA ALA A 76 -7.70 18.26 -6.05
C ALA A 76 -7.37 19.47 -6.97
N GLY A 77 -7.49 19.34 -8.29
CA GLY A 77 -7.11 20.41 -9.23
C GLY A 77 -5.61 20.73 -9.25
N THR A 78 -4.76 19.80 -8.81
CA THR A 78 -3.30 20.01 -8.71
C THR A 78 -2.55 19.45 -9.93
N PRO A 79 -1.36 20.00 -10.29
CA PRO A 79 -0.60 19.51 -11.43
C PRO A 79 -0.18 18.04 -11.34
N THR A 80 -0.48 17.26 -12.39
CA THR A 80 -0.14 15.83 -12.50
C THR A 80 1.21 15.56 -13.17
N GLY A 81 1.76 16.52 -13.93
CA GLY A 81 3.01 16.37 -14.69
C GLY A 81 4.24 15.93 -13.87
N PRO A 82 4.55 16.54 -12.72
CA PRO A 82 5.67 16.10 -11.88
C PRO A 82 5.51 14.66 -11.37
N LEU A 83 4.28 14.25 -11.05
CA LEU A 83 3.98 12.89 -10.60
C LEU A 83 4.13 11.88 -11.74
N ALA A 84 3.65 12.22 -12.94
CA ALA A 84 3.82 11.40 -14.13
C ALA A 84 5.31 11.18 -14.43
N ARG A 85 6.14 12.24 -14.42
CA ARG A 85 7.60 12.13 -14.57
C ARG A 85 8.24 11.22 -13.53
N ARG A 86 7.85 11.36 -12.27
CA ARG A 86 8.36 10.50 -11.18
C ARG A 86 7.96 9.03 -11.37
N GLY A 87 6.71 8.76 -11.74
CA GLY A 87 6.27 7.39 -12.03
C GLY A 87 7.01 6.76 -13.20
N THR A 88 7.23 7.52 -14.28
CA THR A 88 8.06 7.09 -15.41
C THR A 88 9.50 6.85 -14.98
N ALA A 89 10.09 7.70 -14.15
CA ALA A 89 11.45 7.49 -13.63
C ALA A 89 11.55 6.23 -12.75
N VAL A 90 10.52 5.95 -11.94
CA VAL A 90 10.44 4.71 -11.15
C VAL A 90 10.32 3.48 -12.06
N ALA A 91 9.47 3.53 -13.09
CA ALA A 91 9.36 2.45 -14.08
C ALA A 91 10.71 2.21 -14.78
N ALA A 92 11.37 3.28 -15.21
CA ALA A 92 12.68 3.21 -15.86
C ALA A 92 13.75 2.64 -14.93
N GLY A 93 13.77 3.03 -13.65
CA GLY A 93 14.70 2.50 -12.65
C GLY A 93 14.47 1.00 -12.38
N LEU A 94 13.22 0.57 -12.24
CA LEU A 94 12.87 -0.85 -12.10
C LEU A 94 13.24 -1.66 -13.35
N LEU A 95 12.97 -1.11 -14.53
CA LEU A 95 13.34 -1.70 -15.81
C LEU A 95 14.86 -1.83 -15.95
N ALA A 96 15.61 -0.76 -15.67
CA ALA A 96 17.06 -0.79 -15.72
C ALA A 96 17.62 -1.83 -14.75
N ALA A 97 17.12 -1.91 -13.52
CA ALA A 97 17.54 -2.91 -12.55
C ALA A 97 17.30 -4.35 -13.05
N VAL A 98 16.11 -4.65 -13.58
CA VAL A 98 15.82 -6.01 -14.09
C VAL A 98 16.60 -6.34 -15.36
N LEU A 99 16.84 -5.37 -16.25
CA LEU A 99 17.66 -5.57 -17.45
C LEU A 99 19.14 -5.78 -17.10
N LEU A 100 19.66 -5.08 -16.10
CA LEU A 100 21.01 -5.32 -15.57
C LEU A 100 21.12 -6.72 -14.94
N LEU A 101 20.12 -7.15 -14.18
CA LEU A 101 20.07 -8.52 -13.64
C LEU A 101 19.99 -9.57 -14.76
N LEU A 102 19.18 -9.32 -15.79
CA LEU A 102 19.08 -10.18 -16.96
C LEU A 102 20.41 -10.27 -17.72
N ALA A 103 21.09 -9.13 -17.91
CA ALA A 103 22.40 -9.07 -18.54
C ALA A 103 23.47 -9.78 -17.69
N ALA A 104 23.47 -9.61 -16.37
CA ALA A 104 24.39 -10.32 -15.48
C ALA A 104 24.14 -11.84 -15.48
N ALA A 105 22.86 -12.25 -15.55
CA ALA A 105 22.44 -13.64 -15.54
C ALA A 105 22.31 -14.29 -16.94
N HIS A 106 22.75 -13.63 -18.02
CA HIS A 106 22.48 -14.10 -19.39
C HIS A 106 23.01 -15.52 -19.64
N ARG A 107 24.25 -15.84 -19.22
CA ARG A 107 24.84 -17.17 -19.41
C ARG A 107 24.08 -18.29 -18.70
N PRO A 108 23.86 -18.21 -17.36
CA PRO A 108 23.11 -19.26 -16.67
C PRO A 108 21.65 -19.31 -17.17
N LEU A 109 21.02 -18.19 -17.50
CA LEU A 109 19.65 -18.17 -17.98
C LEU A 109 19.53 -18.85 -19.36
N THR A 110 20.43 -18.53 -20.30
CA THR A 110 20.46 -19.19 -21.61
C THR A 110 20.67 -20.70 -21.47
N ARG A 111 21.61 -21.13 -20.61
CA ARG A 111 21.93 -22.55 -20.44
C ARG A 111 20.81 -23.32 -19.72
N LEU A 112 20.26 -22.78 -18.63
CA LEU A 112 19.36 -23.51 -17.74
C LEU A 112 17.88 -23.36 -18.13
N ALA A 113 17.49 -22.21 -18.68
CA ALA A 113 16.08 -21.89 -18.92
C ALA A 113 15.71 -21.86 -20.41
N LEU A 114 16.67 -21.64 -21.32
CA LEU A 114 16.39 -21.44 -22.75
C LEU A 114 17.09 -22.45 -23.67
N ASP A 115 17.58 -23.57 -23.13
CA ASP A 115 18.22 -24.66 -23.88
C ASP A 115 19.35 -24.21 -24.82
N GLY A 116 20.12 -23.19 -24.41
CA GLY A 116 21.20 -22.63 -25.22
C GLY A 116 20.76 -21.56 -26.23
N ASN A 117 19.45 -21.34 -26.41
CA ASN A 117 18.94 -20.34 -27.36
C ASN A 117 19.01 -18.92 -26.78
N SER A 118 20.16 -18.27 -26.96
CA SER A 118 20.39 -16.89 -26.52
C SER A 118 19.52 -15.86 -27.24
N ALA A 119 19.00 -16.18 -28.44
CA ALA A 119 18.17 -15.25 -29.20
C ALA A 119 16.85 -14.91 -28.49
N LEU A 120 16.36 -15.80 -27.62
CA LEU A 120 15.16 -15.60 -26.80
C LEU A 120 15.34 -14.58 -25.66
N LEU A 121 16.58 -14.17 -25.35
CA LEU A 121 16.84 -13.09 -24.38
C LEU A 121 16.38 -11.72 -24.88
N TRP A 122 16.50 -11.47 -26.18
CA TRP A 122 16.06 -10.21 -26.81
C TRP A 122 14.56 -9.96 -26.67
N PRO A 123 13.67 -10.89 -27.08
CA PRO A 123 12.24 -10.70 -26.88
C PRO A 123 11.84 -10.73 -25.40
N LEU A 124 12.59 -11.39 -24.51
CA LEU A 124 12.36 -11.29 -23.07
C LEU A 124 12.64 -9.87 -22.55
N ALA A 125 13.80 -9.30 -22.87
CA ALA A 125 14.15 -7.92 -22.52
C ALA A 125 13.16 -6.91 -23.14
N GLY A 126 12.77 -7.14 -24.39
CA GLY A 126 11.74 -6.39 -25.08
C GLY A 126 10.38 -6.46 -24.41
N ALA A 127 9.94 -7.65 -23.98
CA ALA A 127 8.66 -7.84 -23.31
C ALA A 127 8.63 -7.13 -21.95
N LEU A 128 9.73 -7.16 -21.18
CA LEU A 128 9.85 -6.40 -19.93
C LEU A 128 9.77 -4.89 -20.18
N THR A 129 10.40 -4.41 -21.26
CA THR A 129 10.33 -3.00 -21.69
C THR A 129 8.91 -2.61 -22.08
N ALA A 130 8.23 -3.47 -22.85
CA ALA A 130 6.86 -3.26 -23.27
C ALA A 130 5.89 -3.26 -22.09
N LEU A 131 6.06 -4.17 -21.12
CA LEU A 131 5.28 -4.18 -19.89
C LEU A 131 5.52 -2.91 -19.06
N ALA A 132 6.77 -2.46 -18.92
CA ALA A 132 7.08 -1.19 -18.25
C ALA A 132 6.35 0.00 -18.89
N ALA A 133 6.43 0.12 -20.22
CA ALA A 133 5.77 1.19 -20.97
C ALA A 133 4.24 1.11 -20.86
N THR A 134 3.65 -0.07 -21.13
CA THR A 134 2.19 -0.23 -21.16
C THR A 134 1.56 -0.01 -19.80
N HIS A 135 2.12 -0.56 -18.72
CA HIS A 135 1.57 -0.41 -17.37
C HIS A 135 1.72 1.03 -16.85
N THR A 136 2.84 1.70 -17.15
CA THR A 136 3.02 3.12 -16.82
C THR A 136 1.99 3.98 -17.54
N LEU A 137 1.82 3.78 -18.85
CA LEU A 137 0.87 4.53 -19.67
C LEU A 137 -0.57 4.29 -19.20
N ARG A 138 -0.95 3.03 -18.96
CA ARG A 138 -2.26 2.66 -18.42
C ARG A 138 -2.55 3.31 -17.08
N GLY A 139 -1.55 3.39 -16.19
CA GLY A 139 -1.69 4.05 -14.89
C GLY A 139 -2.01 5.54 -15.03
N LEU A 140 -1.35 6.22 -15.96
CA LEU A 140 -1.62 7.64 -16.27
C LEU A 140 -2.99 7.84 -16.90
N LEU A 141 -3.37 6.99 -17.86
CA LEU A 141 -4.67 7.03 -18.54
C LEU A 141 -5.82 6.79 -17.56
N ALA A 142 -5.73 5.74 -16.75
CA ALA A 142 -6.73 5.39 -15.75
C ALA A 142 -6.87 6.49 -14.67
N GLY A 143 -5.74 7.07 -14.23
CA GLY A 143 -5.76 8.19 -13.27
C GLY A 143 -6.49 9.43 -13.78
N HIS A 144 -6.50 9.68 -15.09
CA HIS A 144 -7.27 10.76 -15.73
C HIS A 144 -8.66 10.31 -16.23
N ALA A 145 -9.12 9.12 -15.83
CA ALA A 145 -10.37 8.53 -16.31
C ALA A 145 -10.47 8.39 -17.84
N ARG A 146 -9.34 8.26 -18.55
CA ARG A 146 -9.27 8.08 -20.02
C ARG A 146 -9.43 6.60 -20.40
N PHE A 147 -10.54 6.01 -19.98
CA PHE A 147 -10.79 4.57 -20.12
C PHE A 147 -10.93 4.09 -21.57
N THR A 148 -11.32 4.98 -22.50
CA THR A 148 -11.35 4.64 -23.93
C THR A 148 -9.95 4.37 -24.45
N ALA A 149 -8.98 5.26 -24.19
CA ALA A 149 -7.60 5.05 -24.60
C ALA A 149 -6.99 3.81 -23.93
N TYR A 150 -7.29 3.59 -22.64
CA TYR A 150 -6.88 2.37 -21.93
C TYR A 150 -7.42 1.12 -22.64
N ALA A 151 -8.71 1.06 -22.92
CA ALA A 151 -9.34 -0.08 -23.57
C ALA A 151 -8.83 -0.28 -25.00
N THR A 152 -8.63 0.80 -25.76
CA THR A 152 -8.02 0.77 -27.09
C THR A 152 -6.62 0.15 -27.04
N GLN A 153 -5.80 0.50 -26.05
CA GLN A 153 -4.48 -0.11 -25.89
C GLN A 153 -4.56 -1.62 -25.70
N LEU A 154 -5.46 -2.11 -24.85
CA LEU A 154 -5.67 -3.55 -24.63
C LEU A 154 -6.18 -4.26 -25.90
N THR A 155 -7.17 -3.68 -26.56
CA THR A 155 -7.74 -4.22 -27.80
C THR A 155 -6.69 -4.32 -28.90
N LEU A 156 -5.89 -3.26 -29.09
CA LEU A 156 -4.84 -3.24 -30.10
C LEU A 156 -3.73 -4.24 -29.77
N ASP A 157 -3.30 -4.38 -28.52
CA ASP A 157 -2.31 -5.40 -28.13
C ASP A 157 -2.80 -6.80 -28.54
N GLY A 158 -4.02 -7.17 -28.14
CA GLY A 158 -4.62 -8.45 -28.50
C GLY A 158 -4.72 -8.69 -30.00
N LEU A 159 -5.29 -7.73 -30.73
CA LEU A 159 -5.48 -7.85 -32.18
C LEU A 159 -4.14 -7.92 -32.91
N LEU A 160 -3.17 -7.07 -32.55
CA LEU A 160 -1.84 -7.07 -33.15
C LEU A 160 -1.11 -8.39 -32.90
N ARG A 161 -1.23 -8.99 -31.71
CA ARG A 161 -0.63 -10.32 -31.46
C ARG A 161 -1.23 -11.38 -32.37
N LEU A 162 -2.56 -11.38 -32.49
CA LEU A 162 -3.28 -12.35 -33.29
C LEU A 162 -2.94 -12.20 -34.78
N THR A 163 -3.06 -10.99 -35.33
CA THR A 163 -2.79 -10.74 -36.75
C THR A 163 -1.33 -10.98 -37.10
N SER A 164 -0.39 -10.56 -36.25
CA SER A 164 1.04 -10.79 -36.50
C SER A 164 1.41 -12.28 -36.42
N ALA A 165 0.84 -13.03 -35.46
CA ALA A 165 1.06 -14.47 -35.38
C ALA A 165 0.48 -15.21 -36.60
N THR A 166 -0.69 -14.79 -37.08
CA THR A 166 -1.27 -15.31 -38.31
C THR A 166 -0.37 -15.00 -39.51
N ALA A 167 0.15 -13.78 -39.61
CA ALA A 167 1.08 -13.40 -40.68
C ALA A 167 2.33 -14.28 -40.68
N LEU A 168 2.94 -14.54 -39.51
CA LEU A 168 4.09 -15.43 -39.39
C LEU A 168 3.79 -16.87 -39.88
N LEU A 169 2.60 -17.39 -39.59
CA LEU A 169 2.18 -18.69 -40.11
C LEU A 169 1.97 -18.69 -41.62
N LEU A 170 1.29 -17.67 -42.16
CA LEU A 170 1.01 -17.56 -43.60
C LEU A 170 2.28 -17.40 -44.42
N THR A 171 3.31 -16.76 -43.86
CA THR A 171 4.64 -16.64 -44.47
C THR A 171 5.55 -17.82 -44.16
N HIS A 172 5.04 -18.89 -43.53
CA HIS A 172 5.80 -20.09 -43.15
C HIS A 172 7.04 -19.78 -42.31
N THR A 173 6.98 -18.76 -41.47
CA THR A 173 8.06 -18.36 -40.57
C THR A 173 8.00 -19.17 -39.27
N HIS A 174 8.74 -20.27 -39.20
CA HIS A 174 8.79 -21.19 -38.06
C HIS A 174 9.87 -20.81 -37.01
N SER A 175 10.00 -19.51 -36.70
CA SER A 175 11.04 -19.01 -35.79
C SER A 175 10.49 -18.77 -34.37
N PRO A 176 11.01 -19.48 -33.33
CA PRO A 176 10.60 -19.26 -31.94
C PRO A 176 10.82 -17.81 -31.51
N THR A 177 11.92 -17.19 -31.95
CA THR A 177 12.24 -15.79 -31.67
C THR A 177 11.21 -14.84 -32.30
N ALA A 178 10.77 -15.09 -33.54
CA ALA A 178 9.80 -14.25 -34.22
C ALA A 178 8.43 -14.27 -33.51
N PHE A 179 7.93 -15.46 -33.14
CA PHE A 179 6.72 -15.57 -32.33
C PHE A 179 6.90 -14.90 -30.97
N THR A 180 8.02 -15.14 -30.28
CA THR A 180 8.25 -14.54 -28.95
C THR A 180 8.39 -13.01 -29.00
N LEU A 181 8.91 -12.45 -30.10
CA LEU A 181 8.99 -10.99 -30.31
C LEU A 181 7.62 -10.31 -30.32
N LEU A 182 6.52 -11.03 -30.59
CA LEU A 182 5.18 -10.47 -30.50
C LEU A 182 4.78 -10.10 -29.06
N LEU A 183 5.46 -10.66 -28.04
CA LEU A 183 5.33 -10.20 -26.65
C LEU A 183 5.93 -8.80 -26.43
N THR A 184 6.73 -8.31 -27.37
CA THR A 184 7.36 -6.99 -27.37
C THR A 184 6.66 -6.03 -28.32
N THR A 185 6.54 -6.41 -29.59
CA THR A 185 6.13 -5.50 -30.66
C THR A 185 4.66 -5.11 -30.53
N SER A 186 3.77 -6.07 -30.32
CA SER A 186 2.32 -5.82 -30.19
C SER A 186 1.98 -4.85 -29.04
N PRO A 187 2.43 -5.06 -27.79
CA PRO A 187 2.14 -4.11 -26.71
C PRO A 187 2.78 -2.73 -26.90
N LEU A 188 3.97 -2.63 -27.51
CA LEU A 188 4.61 -1.33 -27.79
C LEU A 188 3.87 -0.56 -28.88
N LEU A 189 3.50 -1.23 -29.98
CA LEU A 189 2.71 -0.62 -31.06
C LEU A 189 1.33 -0.18 -30.57
N ALA A 190 0.72 -0.94 -29.66
CA ALA A 190 -0.54 -0.57 -29.01
C ALA A 190 -0.44 0.71 -28.16
N CYS A 191 0.75 1.05 -27.62
CA CYS A 191 0.95 2.31 -26.88
C CYS A 191 0.84 3.54 -27.80
N LEU A 192 1.37 3.47 -29.03
CA LEU A 192 1.53 4.62 -29.93
C LEU A 192 0.26 5.48 -30.11
N PRO A 193 -0.91 4.93 -30.48
CA PRO A 193 -2.13 5.73 -30.67
C PRO A 193 -2.70 6.29 -29.36
N THR A 194 -2.24 5.80 -28.20
CA THR A 194 -2.73 6.21 -26.89
C THR A 194 -1.81 7.23 -26.20
N LEU A 195 -0.59 7.44 -26.71
CA LEU A 195 0.35 8.45 -26.21
C LEU A 195 -0.22 9.89 -26.25
N PRO A 196 -0.91 10.35 -27.32
CA PRO A 196 -1.52 11.69 -27.33
C PRO A 196 -2.56 11.84 -26.22
N ALA A 197 -3.27 10.76 -25.88
CA ALA A 197 -4.20 10.71 -24.77
C ALA A 197 -3.52 10.61 -23.40
N ALA A 198 -2.20 10.53 -23.30
CA ALA A 198 -1.46 10.67 -22.04
C ALA A 198 -0.61 11.95 -21.99
N PHE A 199 -0.27 12.53 -23.14
CA PHE A 199 0.63 13.68 -23.25
C PHE A 199 0.17 14.94 -22.48
N PRO A 200 -1.12 15.32 -22.46
CA PRO A 200 -1.59 16.45 -21.66
C PRO A 200 -1.32 16.29 -20.15
N SER A 201 -1.19 15.05 -19.68
CA SER A 201 -0.87 14.72 -18.29
C SER A 201 0.58 15.06 -17.91
N LEU A 202 1.45 15.32 -18.88
CA LEU A 202 2.86 15.68 -18.69
C LEU A 202 3.10 17.19 -18.76
N THR A 203 2.22 17.94 -19.42
CA THR A 203 2.54 19.29 -19.92
C THR A 203 1.53 20.38 -19.56
N ARG A 204 0.24 20.08 -19.33
CA ARG A 204 -0.76 21.13 -19.08
C ARG A 204 -1.12 21.28 -17.60
N PRO A 205 -1.15 22.51 -17.06
CA PRO A 205 -1.90 22.80 -15.84
C PRO A 205 -3.37 22.42 -16.06
N HIS A 206 -3.96 21.63 -15.17
CA HIS A 206 -5.38 21.31 -15.29
C HIS A 206 -6.18 22.56 -14.88
N PRO A 207 -7.12 23.05 -15.70
CA PRO A 207 -8.04 24.07 -15.22
C PRO A 207 -8.89 23.47 -14.07
N PRO A 208 -9.16 24.23 -13.01
CA PRO A 208 -9.99 23.74 -11.91
C PRO A 208 -11.35 23.30 -12.46
N GLN A 209 -11.76 22.07 -12.14
CA GLN A 209 -13.13 21.67 -12.44
C GLN A 209 -14.10 22.48 -11.58
N PRO A 210 -15.23 22.95 -12.12
CA PRO A 210 -16.29 23.54 -11.31
C PRO A 210 -16.89 22.46 -10.42
N THR A 211 -16.64 22.53 -9.11
CA THR A 211 -17.31 21.67 -8.12
C THR A 211 -18.77 22.13 -7.96
N PRO A 212 -19.77 21.24 -8.13
CA PRO A 212 -21.12 21.51 -7.64
C PRO A 212 -21.14 21.27 -6.13
N GLY A 213 -20.87 22.32 -5.35
CA GLY A 213 -20.88 22.29 -3.88
C GLY A 213 -20.40 23.62 -3.29
N PRO A 214 -20.82 23.96 -2.05
CA PRO A 214 -20.48 25.23 -1.42
C PRO A 214 -18.95 25.38 -1.31
N ALA A 215 -18.46 26.55 -1.69
CA ALA A 215 -17.04 26.86 -1.80
C ALA A 215 -16.33 26.68 -0.45
N LEU A 216 -15.40 25.72 -0.38
CA LEU A 216 -14.41 25.69 0.70
C LEU A 216 -13.40 26.84 0.49
N PRO A 217 -12.83 27.42 1.56
CA PRO A 217 -11.94 28.57 1.47
C PRO A 217 -10.73 28.30 0.56
N ARG A 218 -10.49 29.21 -0.38
CA ARG A 218 -9.34 29.18 -1.30
C ARG A 218 -8.05 29.38 -0.51
N THR A 219 -7.22 28.34 -0.38
CA THR A 219 -5.81 28.50 -0.01
C THR A 219 -5.06 29.19 -1.16
N THR A 220 -4.24 30.17 -0.83
CA THR A 220 -3.51 31.03 -1.77
C THR A 220 -2.45 30.26 -2.59
N PRO A 221 -2.05 30.76 -3.77
CA PRO A 221 -1.16 30.04 -4.69
C PRO A 221 0.29 29.83 -4.19
N GLN A 222 0.68 30.39 -3.05
CA GLN A 222 2.03 30.27 -2.50
C GLN A 222 2.24 28.98 -1.66
N ASP A 223 1.18 28.25 -1.33
CA ASP A 223 1.27 26.95 -0.63
C ASP A 223 1.42 25.75 -1.57
N ALA A 224 1.52 25.98 -2.88
CA ALA A 224 1.61 24.94 -3.92
C ALA A 224 2.91 24.09 -3.89
N GLY A 225 3.85 24.41 -3.00
CA GLY A 225 5.00 23.57 -2.66
C GLY A 225 4.69 22.46 -1.63
N GLY A 226 3.48 22.44 -1.08
CA GLY A 226 3.02 21.44 -0.12
C GLY A 226 3.02 20.04 -0.72
N ARG A 227 4.02 19.22 -0.37
CA ARG A 227 4.06 17.80 -0.70
C ARG A 227 2.78 17.15 -0.19
N VAL A 228 1.90 16.73 -1.10
CA VAL A 228 0.81 15.80 -0.79
C VAL A 228 1.44 14.58 -0.09
N PRO A 229 1.11 14.27 1.17
CA PRO A 229 1.68 13.12 1.87
C PRO A 229 1.38 11.83 1.08
N GLY A 230 2.42 11.11 0.65
CA GLY A 230 2.28 9.83 -0.07
C GLY A 230 2.60 9.88 -1.58
N GLU A 231 3.56 10.69 -2.00
CA GLU A 231 4.23 10.52 -3.30
C GLU A 231 4.78 9.09 -3.42
N ILE A 232 4.66 8.45 -4.60
CA ILE A 232 5.14 7.09 -4.92
C ILE A 232 6.35 6.73 -4.03
N GLY A 233 6.08 5.94 -3.00
CA GLY A 233 6.93 5.84 -1.81
C GLY A 233 7.17 4.40 -1.37
N TRP A 234 7.82 4.22 -0.22
CA TRP A 234 8.24 2.91 0.31
C TRP A 234 7.12 1.86 0.45
N GLY A 235 5.85 2.28 0.50
CA GLY A 235 4.70 1.36 0.44
C GLY A 235 4.64 0.52 -0.85
N MET A 236 5.18 1.03 -1.95
CA MET A 236 5.27 0.34 -3.24
C MET A 236 6.21 -0.88 -3.17
N VAL A 237 7.28 -0.83 -2.37
CA VAL A 237 8.25 -1.94 -2.26
C VAL A 237 7.58 -3.21 -1.73
N GLY A 238 6.71 -3.07 -0.72
CA GLY A 238 5.95 -4.21 -0.18
C GLY A 238 4.91 -4.76 -1.17
N LEU A 239 4.28 -3.89 -1.96
CA LEU A 239 3.33 -4.28 -3.01
C LEU A 239 4.02 -5.00 -4.17
N VAL A 240 5.15 -4.45 -4.63
CA VAL A 240 5.98 -5.06 -5.68
C VAL A 240 6.52 -6.41 -5.23
N GLY A 241 7.09 -6.51 -4.02
CA GLY A 241 7.58 -7.78 -3.49
C GLY A 241 6.47 -8.84 -3.41
N GLY A 242 5.30 -8.48 -2.86
CA GLY A 242 4.16 -9.39 -2.82
C GLY A 242 3.62 -9.78 -4.20
N ALA A 243 3.59 -8.84 -5.15
CA ALA A 243 3.10 -9.08 -6.51
C ALA A 243 4.06 -9.97 -7.32
N VAL A 244 5.38 -9.74 -7.24
CA VAL A 244 6.38 -10.62 -7.89
C VAL A 244 6.28 -12.04 -7.34
N LEU A 245 6.12 -12.22 -6.02
CA LEU A 245 5.94 -13.54 -5.42
C LEU A 245 4.64 -14.21 -5.87
N ALA A 246 3.53 -13.46 -5.90
CA ALA A 246 2.25 -13.97 -6.39
C ALA A 246 2.33 -14.42 -7.85
N GLN A 247 2.95 -13.59 -8.72
CA GLN A 247 3.06 -13.88 -10.14
C GLN A 247 4.09 -14.97 -10.45
N GLY A 248 5.19 -15.04 -9.69
CA GLY A 248 6.14 -16.16 -9.76
C GLY A 248 5.50 -17.47 -9.34
N MET A 249 4.66 -17.47 -8.31
CA MET A 249 3.90 -18.64 -7.90
C MET A 249 2.86 -19.05 -8.95
N ALA A 250 2.19 -18.08 -9.60
CA ALA A 250 1.33 -18.39 -10.73
C ALA A 250 2.12 -19.10 -11.83
N ASN A 251 3.28 -18.62 -12.24
CA ASN A 251 4.03 -19.29 -13.32
C ASN A 251 4.96 -20.42 -12.83
N ALA A 252 4.87 -20.83 -11.57
CA ALA A 252 5.67 -21.89 -10.99
C ALA A 252 5.54 -23.24 -11.71
N PRO A 253 4.39 -23.64 -12.29
CA PRO A 253 4.32 -24.90 -13.02
C PRO A 253 5.30 -24.98 -14.20
N VAL A 254 5.35 -23.93 -15.03
CA VAL A 254 6.23 -23.87 -16.20
C VAL A 254 7.70 -23.75 -15.77
N LEU A 255 7.99 -22.82 -14.86
CA LEU A 255 9.36 -22.56 -14.41
C LEU A 255 9.92 -23.71 -13.55
N GLY A 256 9.06 -24.37 -12.77
CA GLY A 256 9.40 -25.49 -11.90
C GLY A 256 9.78 -26.72 -12.71
N VAL A 257 9.00 -27.10 -13.73
CA VAL A 257 9.36 -28.22 -14.61
C VAL A 257 10.66 -27.92 -15.34
N LYS A 258 10.85 -26.68 -15.81
CA LYS A 258 12.11 -26.33 -16.49
C LYS A 258 13.33 -26.53 -15.59
N GLY A 259 13.21 -26.31 -14.29
CA GLY A 259 14.26 -26.60 -13.32
C GLY A 259 14.39 -28.08 -12.94
N LEU A 260 13.28 -28.82 -12.84
CA LEU A 260 13.23 -30.22 -12.39
C LEU A 260 13.57 -31.22 -13.51
N ALA A 261 13.15 -30.94 -14.73
CA ALA A 261 13.29 -31.79 -15.91
C ALA A 261 13.61 -30.89 -17.13
N PRO A 262 14.83 -30.33 -17.22
CA PRO A 262 15.18 -29.31 -18.21
C PRO A 262 15.01 -29.78 -19.66
N GLY A 263 15.13 -31.08 -19.93
CA GLY A 263 14.95 -31.67 -21.26
C GLY A 263 13.49 -31.97 -21.66
N ASP A 264 12.51 -31.79 -20.76
CA ASP A 264 11.11 -32.14 -21.01
C ASP A 264 10.33 -30.97 -21.64
N ALA A 265 10.67 -30.65 -22.90
CA ALA A 265 10.02 -29.59 -23.66
C ALA A 265 8.50 -29.83 -23.81
N ALA A 266 8.09 -31.08 -23.95
CA ALA A 266 6.68 -31.44 -24.11
C ALA A 266 5.86 -31.07 -22.87
N LEU A 267 6.36 -31.37 -21.67
CA LEU A 267 5.70 -31.03 -20.43
C LEU A 267 5.68 -29.50 -20.18
N VAL A 268 6.78 -28.80 -20.48
CA VAL A 268 6.83 -27.33 -20.37
C VAL A 268 5.76 -26.67 -21.25
N THR A 269 5.64 -27.10 -22.51
CA THR A 269 4.62 -26.61 -23.44
C THR A 269 3.21 -26.95 -22.95
N ALA A 270 2.97 -28.21 -22.59
CA ALA A 270 1.65 -28.67 -22.16
C ALA A 270 1.17 -27.92 -20.91
N LEU A 271 2.06 -27.64 -19.94
CA LEU A 271 1.72 -26.88 -18.74
C LEU A 271 1.34 -25.43 -19.04
N LEU A 272 2.01 -24.74 -19.96
CA LEU A 272 1.57 -23.39 -20.35
C LEU A 272 0.20 -23.43 -21.05
N CYS A 273 -0.03 -24.39 -21.93
CA CYS A 273 -1.32 -24.59 -22.59
C CYS A 273 -2.44 -24.89 -21.57
N ALA A 274 -2.18 -25.75 -20.59
CA ALA A 274 -3.13 -26.07 -19.53
C ALA A 274 -3.41 -24.85 -18.64
N LEU A 275 -2.38 -24.12 -18.23
CA LEU A 275 -2.51 -22.88 -17.44
C LEU A 275 -3.32 -21.81 -18.16
N THR A 276 -3.13 -21.69 -19.48
CA THR A 276 -3.95 -20.81 -20.34
C THR A 276 -5.44 -21.11 -20.18
N LEU A 277 -5.83 -22.40 -20.23
CA LEU A 277 -7.23 -22.80 -20.11
C LEU A 277 -7.78 -22.61 -18.69
N VAL A 278 -7.07 -23.09 -17.66
CA VAL A 278 -7.60 -23.03 -16.28
C VAL A 278 -7.63 -21.62 -15.71
N ARG A 279 -6.94 -20.66 -16.33
CA ARG A 279 -6.88 -19.25 -15.91
C ARG A 279 -7.90 -18.33 -16.54
N VAL A 280 -8.81 -18.83 -17.38
CA VAL A 280 -9.93 -18.02 -17.89
C VAL A 280 -10.66 -17.23 -16.79
N PRO A 281 -10.91 -17.76 -15.58
CA PRO A 281 -11.55 -16.99 -14.49
C PRO A 281 -10.75 -15.79 -13.99
N GLN A 282 -9.44 -15.75 -14.23
CA GLN A 282 -8.57 -14.65 -13.77
C GLN A 282 -8.97 -13.31 -14.40
N PHE A 283 -9.55 -13.30 -15.61
CA PHE A 283 -10.03 -12.07 -16.24
C PHE A 283 -11.21 -11.44 -15.49
N ALA A 284 -12.07 -12.26 -14.87
CA ALA A 284 -13.14 -11.77 -14.02
C ALA A 284 -12.59 -11.02 -12.80
N VAL A 285 -11.46 -11.47 -12.24
CA VAL A 285 -10.79 -10.78 -11.12
C VAL A 285 -10.34 -9.38 -11.53
N GLY A 286 -9.72 -9.23 -12.70
CA GLY A 286 -9.29 -7.93 -13.22
C GLY A 286 -10.43 -6.90 -13.29
N ALA A 287 -11.60 -7.33 -13.78
CA ALA A 287 -12.79 -6.49 -13.85
C ALA A 287 -13.37 -6.15 -12.46
N LEU A 288 -13.34 -7.09 -11.51
CA LEU A 288 -13.89 -6.93 -10.16
C LEU A 288 -13.01 -6.10 -9.23
N GLN A 289 -11.69 -6.08 -9.46
CA GLN A 289 -10.70 -5.59 -8.49
C GLN A 289 -10.85 -4.11 -8.15
N ALA A 290 -11.05 -3.27 -9.17
CA ALA A 290 -11.12 -1.81 -9.02
C ALA A 290 -12.35 -1.36 -8.21
N GLY A 291 -13.49 -2.03 -8.42
CA GLY A 291 -14.72 -1.75 -7.69
C GLY A 291 -14.69 -2.29 -6.26
N LEU A 292 -14.19 -3.51 -6.08
CA LEU A 292 -14.19 -4.21 -4.79
C LEU A 292 -13.30 -3.49 -3.76
N LEU A 293 -12.07 -3.15 -4.11
CA LEU A 293 -11.15 -2.51 -3.18
C LEU A 293 -11.70 -1.18 -2.67
N ARG A 294 -12.29 -0.38 -3.57
CA ARG A 294 -12.91 0.90 -3.22
C ARG A 294 -14.09 0.72 -2.26
N GLU A 295 -15.00 -0.19 -2.58
CA GLU A 295 -16.17 -0.48 -1.74
C GLU A 295 -15.77 -0.95 -0.33
N LEU A 296 -14.81 -1.87 -0.25
CA LEU A 296 -14.30 -2.35 1.04
C LEU A 296 -13.62 -1.24 1.84
N THR A 297 -12.88 -0.35 1.17
CA THR A 297 -12.21 0.79 1.82
C THR A 297 -13.24 1.80 2.36
N VAL A 298 -14.27 2.13 1.59
CA VAL A 298 -15.34 3.05 2.03
C VAL A 298 -16.10 2.48 3.23
N ARG A 299 -16.47 1.19 3.21
CA ARG A 299 -17.11 0.54 4.35
C ARG A 299 -16.20 0.49 5.58
N GLN A 300 -14.90 0.25 5.38
CA GLN A 300 -13.92 0.26 6.45
C GLN A 300 -13.79 1.66 7.09
N GLN A 301 -13.77 2.73 6.29
CA GLN A 301 -13.73 4.12 6.76
C GLN A 301 -14.99 4.51 7.54
N ARG A 302 -16.15 3.98 7.15
CA ARG A 302 -17.43 4.14 7.86
C ARG A 302 -17.57 3.26 9.10
N GLY A 303 -16.59 2.42 9.41
CA GLY A 303 -16.66 1.48 10.53
C GLY A 303 -17.59 0.28 10.34
N ASP A 304 -18.14 0.05 9.14
CA ASP A 304 -19.03 -1.08 8.82
C ASP A 304 -18.24 -2.39 8.66
N ARG A 305 -17.72 -2.93 9.77
CA ARG A 305 -16.95 -4.18 9.77
C ARG A 305 -17.78 -5.37 9.29
N ALA A 306 -19.06 -5.43 9.64
CA ALA A 306 -19.97 -6.50 9.21
C ALA A 306 -20.18 -6.46 7.69
N GLY A 307 -20.27 -5.26 7.10
CA GLY A 307 -20.33 -5.07 5.65
C GLY A 307 -19.02 -5.40 4.95
N VAL A 308 -17.86 -5.09 5.54
CA VAL A 308 -16.55 -5.52 5.03
C VAL A 308 -16.45 -7.05 5.07
N ALA A 309 -16.82 -7.69 6.20
CA ALA A 309 -16.80 -9.14 6.35
C ALA A 309 -17.72 -9.84 5.33
N ARG A 310 -18.95 -9.33 5.16
CA ARG A 310 -19.90 -9.83 4.15
C ARG A 310 -19.38 -9.62 2.74
N GLY A 311 -18.80 -8.46 2.43
CA GLY A 311 -18.22 -8.16 1.12
C GLY A 311 -17.10 -9.14 0.77
N VAL A 312 -16.12 -9.28 1.66
CA VAL A 312 -15.01 -10.23 1.51
C VAL A 312 -15.51 -11.67 1.35
N ARG A 313 -16.43 -12.13 2.21
CA ARG A 313 -17.00 -13.49 2.13
C ARG A 313 -17.73 -13.73 0.80
N ARG A 314 -18.55 -12.78 0.36
CA ARG A 314 -19.29 -12.90 -0.90
C ARG A 314 -18.35 -12.92 -2.09
N SER A 315 -17.33 -12.06 -2.12
CA SER A 315 -16.35 -12.02 -3.22
C SER A 315 -15.47 -13.27 -3.24
N ALA A 316 -14.95 -13.71 -2.09
CA ALA A 316 -14.13 -14.93 -2.01
C ALA A 316 -14.96 -16.19 -2.31
N GLY A 317 -16.18 -16.30 -1.78
CA GLY A 317 -17.08 -17.42 -2.06
C GLY A 317 -17.56 -17.45 -3.52
N GLY A 318 -17.89 -16.29 -4.10
CA GLY A 318 -18.23 -16.17 -5.52
C GLY A 318 -17.07 -16.56 -6.42
N MET A 319 -15.83 -16.22 -6.06
CA MET A 319 -14.64 -16.64 -6.79
C MET A 319 -14.33 -18.13 -6.63
N ALA A 320 -14.50 -18.69 -5.44
CA ALA A 320 -14.37 -20.13 -5.23
C ALA A 320 -15.40 -20.90 -6.08
N ALA A 321 -16.65 -20.42 -6.13
CA ALA A 321 -17.70 -20.99 -6.97
C ALA A 321 -17.37 -20.87 -8.46
N LEU A 322 -16.92 -19.70 -8.93
CA LEU A 322 -16.50 -19.51 -10.32
C LEU A 322 -15.29 -20.39 -10.67
N GLY A 323 -14.31 -20.47 -9.78
CA GLY A 323 -13.14 -21.33 -9.92
C GLY A 323 -13.53 -22.80 -10.04
N ALA A 324 -14.44 -23.29 -9.20
CA ALA A 324 -14.99 -24.64 -9.31
C ALA A 324 -15.74 -24.86 -10.63
N LEU A 325 -16.60 -23.90 -11.02
CA LEU A 325 -17.36 -23.94 -12.29
C LEU A 325 -16.46 -24.01 -13.53
N CYS A 326 -15.25 -23.45 -13.48
CA CYS A 326 -14.30 -23.49 -14.59
C CYS A 326 -13.30 -24.65 -14.47
N THR A 327 -12.98 -25.10 -13.25
CA THR A 327 -12.08 -26.23 -13.01
C THR A 327 -12.71 -27.54 -13.48
N VAL A 328 -14.00 -27.77 -13.22
CA VAL A 328 -14.66 -29.02 -13.62
C VAL A 328 -14.67 -29.21 -15.15
N PRO A 329 -15.12 -28.25 -15.98
CA PRO A 329 -15.01 -28.37 -17.43
C PRO A 329 -13.57 -28.49 -17.92
N ALA A 330 -12.63 -27.78 -17.30
CA ALA A 330 -11.22 -27.89 -17.66
C ALA A 330 -10.65 -29.28 -17.32
N ALA A 331 -11.04 -29.91 -16.22
CA ALA A 331 -10.64 -31.28 -15.90
C ALA A 331 -11.22 -32.29 -16.91
N LEU A 332 -12.50 -32.14 -17.26
CA LEU A 332 -13.19 -33.08 -18.16
C LEU A 332 -12.75 -32.95 -19.62
N ALA A 333 -12.65 -31.72 -20.13
CA ALA A 333 -12.41 -31.46 -21.55
C ALA A 333 -11.00 -30.89 -21.83
N GLY A 334 -10.23 -30.49 -20.81
CA GLY A 334 -8.97 -29.77 -20.98
C GLY A 334 -7.91 -30.46 -21.83
N PRO A 335 -7.63 -31.77 -21.64
CA PRO A 335 -6.71 -32.49 -22.51
C PRO A 335 -7.10 -32.39 -23.99
N TRP A 336 -8.39 -32.62 -24.30
CA TRP A 336 -8.91 -32.51 -25.66
C TRP A 336 -8.85 -31.07 -26.20
N VAL A 337 -9.30 -30.09 -25.40
CA VAL A 337 -9.34 -28.68 -25.79
C VAL A 337 -7.94 -28.16 -26.10
N THR A 338 -6.95 -28.44 -25.23
CA THR A 338 -5.59 -27.94 -25.40
C THR A 338 -4.87 -28.61 -26.57
N GLN A 339 -5.06 -29.91 -26.79
CA GLN A 339 -4.51 -30.60 -27.96
C GLN A 339 -5.12 -30.06 -29.26
N ARG A 340 -6.44 -29.83 -29.32
CA ARG A 340 -7.11 -29.37 -30.54
C ARG A 340 -6.93 -27.88 -30.81
N LEU A 341 -7.07 -27.04 -29.79
CA LEU A 341 -7.00 -25.59 -29.96
C LEU A 341 -5.58 -25.06 -29.90
N LEU A 342 -4.71 -25.60 -29.04
CA LEU A 342 -3.35 -25.09 -28.82
C LEU A 342 -2.25 -25.98 -29.41
N ALA A 343 -2.61 -27.11 -30.04
CA ALA A 343 -1.64 -28.11 -30.52
C ALA A 343 -0.68 -28.59 -29.40
N ALA A 344 -1.21 -28.68 -28.17
CA ALA A 344 -0.43 -29.09 -27.00
C ALA A 344 -0.03 -30.59 -27.09
N PRO A 345 1.19 -30.96 -26.64
CA PRO A 345 1.58 -32.36 -26.51
C PRO A 345 0.64 -33.14 -25.56
N PRO A 346 0.29 -34.40 -25.87
CA PRO A 346 -0.66 -35.19 -25.09
C PRO A 346 -0.02 -35.83 -23.84
N VAL A 347 0.65 -35.02 -23.01
CA VAL A 347 1.37 -35.49 -21.81
C VAL A 347 0.63 -35.18 -20.50
N LEU A 348 -0.42 -34.36 -20.54
CA LEU A 348 -1.27 -34.06 -19.38
C LEU A 348 -2.66 -34.69 -19.56
N GLY A 349 -3.15 -35.34 -18.50
CA GLY A 349 -4.46 -35.96 -18.39
C GLY A 349 -5.45 -35.14 -17.55
N HIS A 350 -6.63 -35.72 -17.32
CA HIS A 350 -7.75 -35.02 -16.65
C HIS A 350 -7.43 -34.57 -15.22
N LEU A 351 -6.66 -35.37 -14.47
CA LEU A 351 -6.29 -35.07 -13.09
C LEU A 351 -5.33 -33.88 -12.98
N ASP A 352 -4.42 -33.73 -13.95
CA ASP A 352 -3.48 -32.61 -14.02
C ASP A 352 -4.24 -31.28 -14.19
N PHE A 353 -5.24 -31.26 -15.08
CA PHE A 353 -6.12 -30.10 -15.26
C PHE A 353 -6.96 -29.81 -14.01
N ALA A 354 -7.43 -30.84 -13.29
CA ALA A 354 -8.12 -30.66 -12.02
C ALA A 354 -7.20 -30.02 -10.96
N ALA A 355 -5.95 -30.51 -10.83
CA ALA A 355 -4.97 -29.99 -9.88
C ALA A 355 -4.58 -28.54 -10.20
N LEU A 356 -4.29 -28.22 -11.48
CA LEU A 356 -3.99 -26.86 -11.93
C LEU A 356 -5.19 -25.91 -11.76
N GLY A 357 -6.40 -26.39 -11.99
CA GLY A 357 -7.63 -25.63 -11.75
C GLY A 357 -7.89 -25.36 -10.26
N LEU A 358 -7.65 -26.35 -9.38
CA LEU A 358 -7.70 -26.18 -7.94
C LEU A 358 -6.66 -25.17 -7.44
N GLY A 359 -5.43 -25.24 -7.96
CA GLY A 359 -4.40 -24.25 -7.66
C GLY A 359 -4.76 -22.85 -8.12
N THR A 360 -5.31 -22.72 -9.33
CA THR A 360 -5.78 -21.43 -9.85
C THR A 360 -6.94 -20.88 -9.04
N THR A 361 -7.88 -21.73 -8.61
CA THR A 361 -8.97 -21.33 -7.71
C THR A 361 -8.42 -20.77 -6.39
N GLY A 362 -7.49 -21.49 -5.75
CA GLY A 362 -6.80 -21.02 -4.55
C GLY A 362 -6.08 -19.69 -4.77
N TYR A 363 -5.41 -19.54 -5.91
CA TYR A 363 -4.68 -18.31 -6.29
C TYR A 363 -5.62 -17.11 -6.39
N LEU A 364 -6.74 -17.25 -7.10
CA LEU A 364 -7.72 -16.18 -7.29
C LEU A 364 -8.44 -15.81 -5.99
N VAL A 365 -8.73 -16.80 -5.14
CA VAL A 365 -9.27 -16.58 -3.80
C VAL A 365 -8.26 -15.80 -2.94
N ALA A 366 -7.00 -16.21 -2.92
CA ALA A 366 -5.93 -15.49 -2.23
C ALA A 366 -5.83 -14.03 -2.71
N TYR A 367 -5.92 -13.82 -4.02
CA TYR A 367 -5.85 -12.49 -4.61
C TYR A 367 -6.99 -11.56 -4.16
N LEU A 368 -8.23 -12.07 -4.10
CA LEU A 368 -9.37 -11.31 -3.57
C LEU A 368 -9.29 -11.05 -2.06
N LEU A 369 -8.87 -12.05 -1.27
CA LEU A 369 -8.61 -11.86 0.17
C LEU A 369 -7.48 -10.85 0.40
N GLY A 370 -6.49 -10.82 -0.49
CA GLY A 370 -5.45 -9.82 -0.54
C GLY A 370 -6.01 -8.39 -0.63
N ASN A 371 -6.99 -8.15 -1.51
CA ASN A 371 -7.66 -6.85 -1.62
C ASN A 371 -8.39 -6.45 -0.33
N GLY A 372 -9.03 -7.38 0.37
CA GLY A 372 -9.62 -7.11 1.70
C GLY A 372 -8.57 -6.78 2.75
N THR A 373 -7.43 -7.46 2.71
CA THR A 373 -6.30 -7.20 3.61
C THR A 373 -5.68 -5.82 3.33
N LEU A 374 -5.59 -5.41 2.06
CA LEU A 374 -5.17 -4.06 1.66
C LEU A 374 -6.14 -3.00 2.15
N ALA A 375 -7.46 -3.21 1.99
CA ALA A 375 -8.49 -2.28 2.47
C ALA A 375 -8.43 -2.05 4.00
N THR A 376 -7.87 -3.00 4.75
CA THR A 376 -7.68 -2.90 6.21
C THR A 376 -6.26 -2.47 6.61
N GLY A 377 -5.46 -1.93 5.68
CA GLY A 377 -4.12 -1.40 5.92
C GLY A 377 -3.02 -2.46 6.07
N GLY A 378 -3.26 -3.68 5.59
CA GLY A 378 -2.42 -4.85 5.81
C GLY A 378 -1.31 -5.10 4.78
N HIS A 379 -0.72 -4.07 4.15
CA HIS A 379 0.25 -4.20 3.05
C HIS A 379 1.39 -5.22 3.34
N ARG A 380 2.09 -5.06 4.47
CA ARG A 380 3.17 -5.97 4.86
C ARG A 380 2.70 -7.41 5.07
N ARG A 381 1.47 -7.58 5.54
CA ARG A 381 0.92 -8.89 5.88
C ARG A 381 0.49 -9.65 4.63
N GLN A 382 0.01 -8.93 3.62
CA GLN A 382 -0.24 -9.52 2.31
C GLN A 382 1.08 -10.01 1.68
N ALA A 383 2.15 -9.20 1.74
CA ALA A 383 3.46 -9.63 1.26
C ALA A 383 3.98 -10.87 1.99
N LEU A 384 3.83 -10.93 3.32
CA LEU A 384 4.21 -12.11 4.11
C LEU A 384 3.39 -13.36 3.74
N ALA A 385 2.09 -13.21 3.47
CA ALA A 385 1.25 -14.34 3.06
C ALA A 385 1.66 -14.89 1.68
N TRP A 386 1.96 -14.03 0.72
CA TRP A 386 2.51 -14.46 -0.57
C TRP A 386 3.92 -15.05 -0.43
N GLY A 387 4.75 -14.52 0.46
CA GLY A 387 6.07 -15.09 0.77
C GLY A 387 5.98 -16.49 1.37
N ALA A 388 5.06 -16.72 2.31
CA ALA A 388 4.81 -18.04 2.85
C ALA A 388 4.24 -19.00 1.78
N GLY A 389 3.32 -18.54 0.94
CA GLY A 389 2.82 -19.32 -0.20
C GLY A 389 3.95 -19.72 -1.16
N ALA A 390 4.81 -18.77 -1.54
CA ALA A 390 5.97 -19.04 -2.40
C ALA A 390 6.98 -20.00 -1.75
N ALA A 391 7.21 -19.90 -0.43
CA ALA A 391 8.05 -20.83 0.30
C ALA A 391 7.46 -22.26 0.30
N VAL A 392 6.14 -22.39 0.49
CA VAL A 392 5.46 -23.69 0.38
C VAL A 392 5.53 -24.23 -1.04
N THR A 393 5.36 -23.40 -2.07
CA THR A 393 5.56 -23.80 -3.47
C THR A 393 6.96 -24.36 -3.66
N ALA A 394 7.99 -23.63 -3.24
CA ALA A 394 9.38 -24.09 -3.36
C ALA A 394 9.66 -25.39 -2.61
N ALA A 395 9.12 -25.54 -1.39
CA ALA A 395 9.26 -26.77 -0.61
C ALA A 395 8.52 -27.96 -1.25
N ALA A 396 7.31 -27.72 -1.77
CA ALA A 396 6.49 -28.75 -2.41
C ALA A 396 7.08 -29.24 -3.73
N LEU A 397 7.94 -28.45 -4.40
CA LEU A 397 8.73 -28.95 -5.52
C LEU A 397 9.65 -30.11 -5.11
N ALA A 398 10.03 -30.26 -3.84
CA ALA A 398 10.87 -31.37 -3.37
C ALA A 398 10.08 -32.66 -3.06
N LEU A 399 8.75 -32.66 -3.20
CA LEU A 399 7.93 -33.86 -2.98
C LEU A 399 8.30 -35.00 -3.94
N PRO A 400 8.14 -36.27 -3.52
CA PRO A 400 8.31 -37.40 -4.43
C PRO A 400 7.19 -37.42 -5.48
N GLY A 401 7.51 -37.94 -6.68
CA GLY A 401 6.56 -38.08 -7.78
C GLY A 401 7.11 -37.60 -9.13
N SER A 402 6.26 -37.66 -10.16
CA SER A 402 6.60 -37.13 -11.48
C SER A 402 6.79 -35.60 -11.43
N PRO A 403 7.58 -35.01 -12.33
CA PRO A 403 7.74 -33.57 -12.41
C PRO A 403 6.41 -32.81 -12.51
N ALA A 404 5.44 -33.33 -13.29
CA ALA A 404 4.10 -32.76 -13.42
C ALA A 404 3.37 -32.68 -12.06
N HIS A 405 3.21 -33.81 -11.37
CA HIS A 405 2.53 -33.85 -10.07
C HIS A 405 3.20 -32.94 -9.03
N ARG A 406 4.54 -32.88 -9.02
CA ARG A 406 5.30 -32.01 -8.10
C ARG A 406 4.99 -30.55 -8.31
N VAL A 407 4.95 -30.09 -9.56
CA VAL A 407 4.68 -28.66 -9.83
C VAL A 407 3.20 -28.30 -9.65
N GLU A 408 2.29 -29.23 -9.94
CA GLU A 408 0.85 -29.07 -9.72
C GLU A 408 0.53 -28.98 -8.24
N ALA A 409 1.08 -29.91 -7.44
CA ALA A 409 0.97 -29.89 -5.99
C ALA A 409 1.59 -28.62 -5.41
N ALA A 410 2.78 -28.22 -5.89
CA ALA A 410 3.43 -27.01 -5.45
C ALA A 410 2.58 -25.75 -5.68
N TYR A 411 2.02 -25.61 -6.88
CA TYR A 411 1.13 -24.49 -7.20
C TYR A 411 -0.14 -24.50 -6.36
N ALA A 412 -0.77 -25.67 -6.16
CA ALA A 412 -1.97 -25.79 -5.35
C ALA A 412 -1.72 -25.50 -3.87
N LEU A 413 -0.73 -26.14 -3.26
CA LEU A 413 -0.37 -25.98 -1.86
C LEU A 413 0.06 -24.55 -1.54
N GLY A 414 0.91 -23.94 -2.37
CA GLY A 414 1.33 -22.55 -2.18
C GLY A 414 0.18 -21.56 -2.28
N SER A 415 -0.69 -21.74 -3.27
CA SER A 415 -1.86 -20.89 -3.48
C SER A 415 -2.86 -20.95 -2.33
N TRP A 416 -3.18 -22.15 -1.85
CA TRP A 416 -4.08 -22.34 -0.71
C TRP A 416 -3.46 -21.90 0.62
N THR A 417 -2.14 -22.02 0.77
CA THR A 417 -1.41 -21.45 1.92
C THR A 417 -1.57 -19.94 1.99
N ALA A 418 -1.34 -19.24 0.87
CA ALA A 418 -1.53 -17.80 0.79
C ALA A 418 -2.99 -17.41 1.10
N ALA A 419 -3.96 -18.13 0.51
CA ALA A 419 -5.38 -17.91 0.78
C ALA A 419 -5.73 -18.09 2.27
N ALA A 420 -5.28 -19.17 2.90
CA ALA A 420 -5.54 -19.48 4.29
C ALA A 420 -4.96 -18.43 5.24
N LEU A 421 -3.72 -17.99 5.01
CA LEU A 421 -3.07 -16.94 5.82
C LEU A 421 -3.77 -15.59 5.70
N LEU A 422 -4.19 -15.21 4.48
CA LEU A 422 -4.95 -13.99 4.25
C LEU A 422 -6.35 -14.06 4.89
N ALA A 423 -7.04 -15.20 4.77
CA ALA A 423 -8.33 -15.43 5.41
C ALA A 423 -8.22 -15.36 6.95
N ALA A 424 -7.27 -16.08 7.54
CA ALA A 424 -7.03 -16.06 8.98
C ALA A 424 -6.72 -14.64 9.47
N ARG A 425 -5.97 -13.86 8.69
CA ARG A 425 -5.68 -12.47 9.04
C ARG A 425 -6.91 -11.58 8.98
N LEU A 426 -7.72 -11.70 7.94
CA LEU A 426 -8.97 -10.95 7.82
C LEU A 426 -9.92 -11.29 8.95
N ILE A 427 -10.11 -12.57 9.26
CA ILE A 427 -10.94 -13.02 10.39
C ILE A 427 -10.46 -12.39 11.71
N ARG A 428 -9.15 -12.43 12.00
CA ARG A 428 -8.60 -11.78 13.22
C ARG A 428 -8.81 -10.27 13.22
N THR A 429 -8.63 -9.61 12.08
CA THR A 429 -8.77 -8.14 11.97
C THR A 429 -10.22 -7.69 12.12
N LEU A 430 -11.16 -8.52 11.69
CA LEU A 430 -12.61 -8.25 11.79
C LEU A 430 -13.21 -8.67 13.13
N ARG A 431 -12.60 -9.64 13.84
CA ARG A 431 -13.03 -10.10 15.18
C ARG A 431 -12.52 -9.24 16.33
N VAL A 432 -11.33 -8.65 16.21
CA VAL A 432 -10.77 -7.80 17.27
C VAL A 432 -11.41 -6.41 17.17
N ASP A 433 -12.02 -5.94 18.26
CA ASP A 433 -12.45 -4.55 18.46
C ASP A 433 -11.24 -3.61 18.52
N THR A 434 -10.59 -3.47 17.38
CA THR A 434 -9.50 -2.52 17.20
C THR A 434 -10.12 -1.25 16.62
N PRO A 435 -10.25 -0.15 17.38
CA PRO A 435 -10.90 1.07 16.91
C PRO A 435 -10.33 1.49 15.54
N VAL A 436 -11.23 1.85 14.63
CA VAL A 436 -10.94 2.11 13.22
C VAL A 436 -9.88 3.21 13.10
N LYS A 437 -8.69 2.85 12.61
CA LYS A 437 -7.68 3.83 12.20
C LYS A 437 -8.22 4.59 10.98
N GLY A 438 -8.55 5.87 11.17
CA GLY A 438 -8.90 6.78 10.07
C GLY A 438 -10.37 7.18 9.97
N ALA A 439 -11.24 6.89 10.95
CA ALA A 439 -12.49 7.64 11.05
C ALA A 439 -12.12 9.13 11.29
N PRO A 440 -12.65 10.09 10.50
CA PRO A 440 -12.47 11.49 10.80
C PRO A 440 -13.17 11.74 12.14
N MET A 441 -12.37 12.00 13.16
CA MET A 441 -12.86 12.34 14.49
C MET A 441 -12.31 13.70 14.83
N SER A 442 -13.23 14.63 15.03
CA SER A 442 -12.96 16.03 15.33
C SER A 442 -12.63 16.30 16.80
N ASP A 443 -12.69 15.29 17.69
CA ASP A 443 -12.78 15.57 19.12
C ASP A 443 -11.93 14.67 20.04
N THR A 444 -10.95 15.30 20.70
CA THR A 444 -10.08 14.73 21.73
C THR A 444 -10.79 14.49 23.06
N ALA A 445 -12.02 15.01 23.24
CA ALA A 445 -12.86 14.78 24.41
C ALA A 445 -13.64 13.45 24.39
N SER A 446 -13.59 12.69 23.28
CA SER A 446 -14.40 11.48 23.12
C SER A 446 -13.90 10.26 23.94
N PRO A 447 -14.81 9.34 24.37
CA PRO A 447 -14.45 8.06 25.01
C PRO A 447 -13.57 7.16 24.11
N ASP A 448 -13.79 7.24 22.79
CA ASP A 448 -13.04 6.49 21.78
C ASP A 448 -11.56 6.90 21.72
N TYR A 449 -11.25 8.17 21.98
CA TYR A 449 -9.87 8.65 22.11
C TYR A 449 -9.18 7.99 23.30
N THR A 450 -9.84 7.96 24.46
CA THR A 450 -9.36 7.30 25.67
C THR A 450 -9.14 5.80 25.46
N ALA A 451 -10.08 5.11 24.79
CA ALA A 451 -9.93 3.69 24.44
C ALA A 451 -8.69 3.41 23.55
N ARG A 452 -8.35 4.30 22.60
CA ARG A 452 -7.11 4.18 21.79
C ARG A 452 -5.84 4.38 22.62
N LEU A 453 -5.85 5.33 23.56
CA LEU A 453 -4.77 5.52 24.53
C LEU A 453 -4.58 4.29 25.42
N LEU A 454 -5.65 3.57 25.75
CA LEU A 454 -5.59 2.33 26.52
C LEU A 454 -5.12 1.13 25.67
N ALA A 455 -5.55 1.03 24.41
CA ALA A 455 -5.29 -0.10 23.52
C ALA A 455 -3.84 -0.21 22.98
N ARG A 456 -3.06 0.88 23.03
CA ARG A 456 -1.62 0.87 22.69
C ARG A 456 -0.81 0.19 23.80
N ARG A 457 -0.87 -1.15 23.88
CA ARG A 457 0.05 -2.01 24.65
C ARG A 457 0.89 -2.85 23.67
N LEU A 458 2.17 -3.10 24.02
CA LEU A 458 3.04 -4.22 23.59
C LEU A 458 4.35 -3.94 22.81
N LEU A 459 4.94 -2.73 22.81
CA LEU A 459 6.37 -2.59 22.45
C LEU A 459 7.09 -1.58 23.37
N PRO A 460 8.38 -1.78 23.70
CA PRO A 460 9.16 -0.94 24.62
C PRO A 460 9.57 0.41 23.97
N THR A 461 8.73 1.01 23.12
CA THR A 461 9.01 2.29 22.45
C THR A 461 9.02 3.49 23.40
N GLN A 462 8.57 3.32 24.65
CA GLN A 462 8.58 4.39 25.66
C GLN A 462 9.86 4.46 26.52
N ALA A 463 10.79 3.51 26.38
CA ALA A 463 12.02 3.53 27.18
C ALA A 463 12.91 4.78 26.93
N PRO A 464 13.13 5.23 25.68
CA PRO A 464 13.89 6.46 25.42
C PRO A 464 13.18 7.69 25.99
N TYR A 465 11.86 7.77 25.83
CA TYR A 465 11.06 8.90 26.31
C TYR A 465 11.08 9.00 27.84
N ARG A 466 10.94 7.87 28.54
CA ARG A 466 11.09 7.79 30.00
C ARG A 466 12.48 8.22 30.46
N TRP A 467 13.52 7.77 29.77
CA TRP A 467 14.89 8.19 30.06
C TRP A 467 15.07 9.70 29.87
N ASN A 468 14.47 10.27 28.81
CA ASN A 468 14.50 11.71 28.55
C ASN A 468 13.85 12.50 29.69
N LEU A 469 12.64 12.15 30.13
CA LEU A 469 12.01 12.86 31.26
C LEU A 469 12.81 12.76 32.56
N ARG A 470 13.43 11.60 32.84
CA ARG A 470 14.25 11.40 34.05
C ARG A 470 15.52 12.23 34.06
N ARG A 471 16.24 12.31 32.94
CA ARG A 471 17.45 13.15 32.83
C ARG A 471 17.13 14.64 32.95
N LEU A 472 15.89 15.05 32.67
CA LEU A 472 15.43 16.42 32.85
C LEU A 472 15.19 16.81 34.31
N ARG A 473 15.29 15.88 35.28
CA ARG A 473 15.19 16.15 36.73
C ARG A 473 14.12 17.19 37.08
N LEU A 474 12.88 16.89 36.70
CA LEU A 474 11.77 17.86 36.71
C LEU A 474 11.14 18.09 38.10
N GLY A 475 11.57 17.37 39.14
CA GLY A 475 10.99 17.50 40.48
C GLY A 475 9.49 17.19 40.49
N ARG A 476 8.72 17.94 41.30
CA ARG A 476 7.25 17.88 41.31
C ARG A 476 6.68 18.55 40.05
N VAL A 477 6.06 17.74 39.19
CA VAL A 477 5.57 18.16 37.86
C VAL A 477 4.07 18.41 37.82
N LEU A 478 3.66 19.50 37.15
CA LEU A 478 2.30 19.71 36.62
C LEU A 478 2.26 19.25 35.15
N ASP A 479 1.58 18.12 34.87
CA ASP A 479 1.46 17.50 33.54
C ASP A 479 0.16 17.97 32.86
N VAL A 480 0.25 19.00 32.00
CA VAL A 480 -0.89 19.59 31.28
C VAL A 480 -1.14 18.79 30.01
N GLY A 481 -2.37 18.28 29.84
CA GLY A 481 -2.74 17.29 28.83
C GLY A 481 -2.25 15.89 29.17
N CYS A 482 -2.35 15.49 30.45
CA CYS A 482 -1.76 14.24 30.94
C CYS A 482 -2.35 12.96 30.30
N GLY A 483 -3.50 13.06 29.63
CA GLY A 483 -4.24 11.95 29.05
C GLY A 483 -4.52 10.85 30.06
N VAL A 484 -4.20 9.60 29.71
CA VAL A 484 -4.34 8.45 30.62
C VAL A 484 -3.16 8.30 31.60
N GLY A 485 -2.35 9.34 31.80
CA GLY A 485 -1.25 9.39 32.77
C GLY A 485 0.02 8.64 32.36
N ARG A 486 0.34 8.62 31.06
CA ARG A 486 1.53 7.91 30.54
C ARG A 486 2.85 8.53 30.95
N ASN A 487 2.90 9.86 31.01
CA ASN A 487 4.06 10.63 31.43
C ASN A 487 4.04 10.82 32.95
N LEU A 488 2.89 11.29 33.47
CA LEU A 488 2.63 11.47 34.89
C LEU A 488 3.11 10.33 35.80
N ARG A 489 2.86 9.06 35.43
CA ARG A 489 3.31 7.89 36.23
C ARG A 489 4.83 7.74 36.40
N HIS A 490 5.62 8.48 35.61
CA HIS A 490 7.08 8.47 35.67
C HIS A 490 7.65 9.75 36.26
N CYS A 491 6.80 10.72 36.61
CA CYS A 491 7.16 11.93 37.33
C CYS A 491 7.38 11.65 38.82
N ALA A 492 7.90 12.63 39.56
CA ALA A 492 8.16 12.47 40.99
C ALA A 492 6.83 12.30 41.77
N PRO A 493 6.86 11.66 42.95
CA PRO A 493 5.72 11.65 43.87
C PRO A 493 5.20 13.07 44.14
N GLY A 494 3.89 13.21 44.23
CA GLY A 494 3.22 14.52 44.40
C GLY A 494 2.98 15.29 43.10
N SER A 495 3.40 14.77 41.94
CA SER A 495 3.01 15.29 40.63
C SER A 495 1.51 15.22 40.38
N VAL A 496 0.99 16.19 39.64
CA VAL A 496 -0.43 16.33 39.31
C VAL A 496 -0.61 16.43 37.80
N GLY A 497 -1.60 15.73 37.25
CA GLY A 497 -2.02 15.87 35.85
C GLY A 497 -3.29 16.68 35.69
N VAL A 498 -3.40 17.43 34.60
CA VAL A 498 -4.64 18.11 34.20
C VAL A 498 -4.98 17.73 32.77
N ASP A 499 -6.22 17.33 32.48
CA ASP A 499 -6.67 16.97 31.13
C ASP A 499 -8.15 17.32 30.94
N HIS A 500 -8.53 17.88 29.79
CA HIS A 500 -9.92 18.28 29.52
C HIS A 500 -10.86 17.09 29.31
N ASN A 501 -10.34 15.90 29.02
CA ASN A 501 -11.15 14.70 28.81
C ASN A 501 -11.37 13.97 30.16
N ALA A 502 -12.58 14.10 30.71
CA ALA A 502 -12.97 13.44 31.97
C ALA A 502 -12.77 11.92 31.97
N HIS A 503 -12.89 11.23 30.82
CA HIS A 503 -12.61 9.80 30.72
C HIS A 503 -11.12 9.48 30.83
N SER A 504 -10.25 10.34 30.28
CA SER A 504 -8.79 10.24 30.45
C SER A 504 -8.39 10.43 31.91
N VAL A 505 -8.95 11.44 32.58
CA VAL A 505 -8.75 11.71 34.01
C VAL A 505 -9.19 10.51 34.85
N ALA A 506 -10.39 9.97 34.63
CA ALA A 506 -10.87 8.78 35.33
C ALA A 506 -9.94 7.56 35.12
N ALA A 507 -9.43 7.37 33.90
CA ALA A 507 -8.49 6.30 33.59
C ALA A 507 -7.11 6.50 34.21
N ALA A 508 -6.65 7.74 34.42
CA ALA A 508 -5.43 8.05 35.15
C ALA A 508 -5.61 7.80 36.66
N ARG A 509 -6.74 8.21 37.24
CA ARG A 509 -7.10 7.95 38.64
C ARG A 509 -7.20 6.46 38.96
N ALA A 510 -7.81 5.68 38.06
CA ALA A 510 -7.86 4.22 38.18
C ALA A 510 -6.48 3.54 38.20
N ARG A 511 -5.41 4.25 37.83
CA ARG A 511 -4.00 3.79 37.91
C ARG A 511 -3.26 4.30 39.15
N GLY A 512 -3.96 4.93 40.09
CA GLY A 512 -3.39 5.52 41.29
C GLY A 512 -2.65 6.85 41.06
N LEU A 513 -2.97 7.57 39.97
CA LEU A 513 -2.37 8.87 39.66
C LEU A 513 -3.29 10.01 40.08
N THR A 514 -2.69 11.10 40.57
CA THR A 514 -3.41 12.34 40.89
C THR A 514 -3.63 13.14 39.61
N ALA A 515 -4.86 13.11 39.08
CA ALA A 515 -5.25 13.84 37.88
C ALA A 515 -6.60 14.53 38.06
N TYR A 516 -6.82 15.65 37.37
CA TYR A 516 -8.02 16.49 37.45
C TYR A 516 -8.46 17.00 36.08
N THR A 517 -9.75 17.32 35.91
CA THR A 517 -10.19 18.22 34.83
C THR A 517 -9.78 19.66 35.15
N PRO A 518 -9.77 20.60 34.17
CA PRO A 518 -9.48 22.01 34.45
C PRO A 518 -10.35 22.62 35.55
N GLU A 519 -11.65 22.28 35.58
CA GLU A 519 -12.61 22.76 36.57
C GLU A 519 -12.31 22.17 37.96
N GLU A 520 -12.01 20.88 38.03
CA GLU A 520 -11.62 20.21 39.27
C GLU A 520 -10.28 20.74 39.79
N PHE A 521 -9.31 21.02 38.91
CA PHE A 521 -8.01 21.55 39.28
C PHE A 521 -8.12 22.96 39.86
N ALA A 522 -8.97 23.82 39.27
CA ALA A 522 -9.23 25.16 39.76
C ALA A 522 -9.88 25.17 41.16
N ALA A 523 -10.56 24.09 41.54
CA ALA A 523 -11.13 23.90 42.87
C ALA A 523 -10.13 23.31 43.89
N THR A 524 -8.89 23.02 43.50
CA THR A 524 -7.85 22.53 44.43
C THR A 524 -7.14 23.68 45.14
N ASP A 525 -6.62 23.42 46.34
CA ASP A 525 -5.78 24.36 47.10
C ASP A 525 -4.34 24.46 46.56
N SER A 526 -4.13 24.21 45.26
CA SER A 526 -2.80 24.27 44.64
C SER A 526 -2.32 25.73 44.59
N ALA A 527 -1.39 26.11 45.46
CA ALA A 527 -0.83 27.46 45.46
C ALA A 527 -0.01 27.76 44.18
N PRO A 528 0.01 29.01 43.70
CA PRO A 528 0.99 29.48 42.71
C PRO A 528 2.42 29.13 43.14
N GLY A 529 3.27 28.75 42.18
CA GLY A 529 4.64 28.32 42.45
C GLY A 529 4.83 26.97 43.16
N SER A 530 3.76 26.18 43.36
CA SER A 530 3.85 24.91 44.09
C SER A 530 4.46 23.74 43.30
N PHE A 531 4.73 23.90 42.01
CA PHE A 531 5.37 22.88 41.16
C PHE A 531 6.79 23.29 40.73
N ASP A 532 7.70 22.32 40.68
CA ASP A 532 9.07 22.52 40.19
C ASP A 532 9.11 22.72 38.67
N SER A 533 8.20 22.04 37.96
CA SER A 533 8.16 22.05 36.51
C SER A 533 6.75 21.88 35.94
N LEU A 534 6.54 22.42 34.74
CA LEU A 534 5.41 22.12 33.88
C LEU A 534 5.84 21.22 32.72
N LEU A 535 5.06 20.18 32.45
CA LEU A 535 5.20 19.33 31.27
C LEU A 535 3.95 19.53 30.40
N CYS A 536 4.16 19.91 29.14
CA CYS A 536 3.11 20.01 28.13
C CYS A 536 3.56 19.19 26.93
N ALA A 537 3.09 17.94 26.88
CA ALA A 537 3.53 16.96 25.89
C ALA A 537 2.35 16.48 25.06
N HIS A 538 2.45 16.67 23.75
CA HIS A 538 1.42 16.30 22.78
C HIS A 538 0.08 17.03 22.96
N VAL A 539 0.15 18.34 23.16
CA VAL A 539 -1.03 19.20 23.38
C VAL A 539 -1.07 20.35 22.38
N LEU A 540 0.05 21.06 22.21
CA LEU A 540 0.10 22.30 21.42
C LEU A 540 -0.24 22.07 19.95
N GLU A 541 0.04 20.89 19.41
CA GLU A 541 -0.28 20.51 18.03
C GLU A 541 -1.78 20.26 17.79
N HIS A 542 -2.58 20.16 18.86
CA HIS A 542 -4.05 20.07 18.81
C HIS A 542 -4.73 21.43 18.99
N LEU A 543 -3.97 22.49 19.27
CA LEU A 543 -4.49 23.82 19.56
C LEU A 543 -4.08 24.81 18.47
N ASP A 544 -4.99 25.76 18.21
CA ASP A 544 -4.59 27.00 17.53
C ASP A 544 -3.67 27.83 18.45
N ALA A 545 -2.91 28.76 17.86
CA ALA A 545 -1.89 29.52 18.59
C ALA A 545 -2.46 30.33 19.77
N ALA A 546 -3.68 30.87 19.63
CA ALA A 546 -4.34 31.65 20.69
C ALA A 546 -4.71 30.77 21.89
N LYS A 547 -5.26 29.58 21.66
CA LYS A 547 -5.57 28.60 22.71
C LYS A 547 -4.32 28.03 23.36
N ALA A 548 -3.26 27.78 22.60
CA ALA A 548 -1.97 27.35 23.13
C ALA A 548 -1.40 28.40 24.11
N ALA A 549 -1.41 29.68 23.72
CA ALA A 549 -0.98 30.78 24.58
C ALA A 549 -1.83 30.89 25.85
N ALA A 550 -3.17 30.83 25.72
CA ALA A 550 -4.08 30.87 26.87
C ALA A 550 -3.85 29.69 27.84
N LEU A 551 -3.62 28.48 27.30
CA LEU A 551 -3.32 27.30 28.10
C LEU A 551 -2.03 27.50 28.92
N LEU A 552 -0.94 27.95 28.29
CA LEU A 552 0.31 28.21 28.99
C LEU A 552 0.17 29.31 30.04
N ALA A 553 -0.52 30.41 29.71
CA ALA A 553 -0.79 31.50 30.66
C ALA A 553 -1.61 31.04 31.88
N THR A 554 -2.49 30.05 31.71
CA THR A 554 -3.30 29.50 32.80
C THR A 554 -2.46 28.69 33.78
N TYR A 555 -1.54 27.85 33.29
CA TYR A 555 -0.86 26.86 34.14
C TYR A 555 0.57 27.24 34.55
N LEU A 556 1.25 28.14 33.83
CA LEU A 556 2.59 28.59 34.20
C LEU A 556 2.69 29.26 35.58
N PRO A 557 1.70 30.02 36.09
CA PRO A 557 1.76 30.61 37.43
C PRO A 557 1.90 29.59 38.57
N TYR A 558 1.54 28.32 38.35
CA TYR A 558 1.71 27.26 39.34
C TYR A 558 3.14 26.70 39.39
N VAL A 559 4.00 27.06 38.44
CA VAL A 559 5.42 26.68 38.42
C VAL A 559 6.21 27.72 39.22
N ARG A 560 7.13 27.26 40.07
CA ARG A 560 7.99 28.17 40.85
C ARG A 560 8.80 29.08 39.93
N PRO A 561 9.10 30.32 40.35
CA PRO A 561 10.02 31.20 39.61
C PRO A 561 11.32 30.47 39.24
N GLY A 562 11.73 30.56 37.97
CA GLY A 562 12.89 29.85 37.43
C GLY A 562 12.73 28.33 37.29
N GLY A 563 11.55 27.77 37.61
CA GLY A 563 11.19 26.37 37.39
C GLY A 563 11.14 26.01 35.91
N ARG A 564 11.14 24.71 35.56
CA ARG A 564 11.27 24.28 34.15
C ARG A 564 9.91 24.16 33.47
N ALA A 565 9.79 24.64 32.24
CA ALA A 565 8.68 24.32 31.35
C ALA A 565 9.20 23.45 30.20
N VAL A 566 8.64 22.26 30.03
CA VAL A 566 9.03 21.31 28.97
C VAL A 566 7.88 21.15 28.00
N LEU A 567 8.10 21.59 26.76
CA LEU A 567 7.14 21.49 25.67
C LEU A 567 7.60 20.41 24.69
N ILE A 568 6.73 19.46 24.36
CA ILE A 568 7.06 18.32 23.49
C ILE A 568 6.00 18.16 22.41
N THR A 569 6.42 18.18 21.15
CA THR A 569 5.55 18.03 19.97
C THR A 569 6.15 17.03 18.97
N PRO A 570 5.33 16.35 18.17
CA PRO A 570 5.79 15.34 17.23
C PRO A 570 6.49 15.96 16.02
N GLN A 571 7.52 15.30 15.50
CA GLN A 571 8.10 15.63 14.20
C GLN A 571 7.24 15.09 13.04
N GLU A 572 7.66 15.25 11.78
CA GLU A 572 6.80 15.09 10.60
C GLU A 572 6.10 13.72 10.51
N ALA A 573 6.84 12.63 10.74
CA ALA A 573 6.26 11.28 10.70
C ALA A 573 5.29 11.01 11.87
N GLY A 574 5.50 11.68 13.01
CA GLY A 574 4.60 11.66 14.15
C GLY A 574 3.34 12.47 13.87
N PHE A 575 3.51 13.71 13.41
CA PHE A 575 2.45 14.65 13.07
C PHE A 575 1.50 14.05 12.01
N ALA A 576 2.05 13.55 10.90
CA ALA A 576 1.26 12.95 9.82
C ALA A 576 0.55 11.65 10.22
N SER A 577 0.84 11.09 11.39
CA SER A 577 0.27 9.83 11.86
C SER A 577 -1.00 9.98 12.70
N ASP A 578 -1.34 11.19 13.13
CA ASP A 578 -2.56 11.50 13.86
C ASP A 578 -3.37 12.59 13.14
N ALA A 579 -4.65 12.31 12.91
CA ALA A 579 -5.54 13.20 12.18
C ALA A 579 -6.16 14.28 13.07
N THR A 580 -5.98 14.18 14.39
CA THR A 580 -6.42 15.20 15.36
C THR A 580 -5.42 16.34 15.49
N HIS A 581 -4.22 16.25 14.90
CA HIS A 581 -3.30 17.38 14.89
C HIS A 581 -3.80 18.46 13.94
N VAL A 582 -3.96 19.67 14.48
CA VAL A 582 -4.50 20.82 13.75
C VAL A 582 -3.37 21.66 13.15
N ARG A 583 -2.21 21.71 13.83
CA ARG A 583 -1.09 22.57 13.45
C ARG A 583 0.25 21.89 13.71
N PHE A 584 1.16 21.97 12.74
CA PHE A 584 2.52 21.48 12.91
C PHE A 584 3.33 22.48 13.76
N VAL A 585 3.81 22.03 14.91
CA VAL A 585 4.54 22.87 15.87
C VAL A 585 6.00 22.40 15.92
N GLY A 586 6.86 23.05 15.14
CA GLY A 586 8.29 22.78 15.06
C GLY A 586 9.11 23.59 16.07
N PHE A 587 10.42 23.65 15.87
CA PHE A 587 11.30 24.42 16.77
C PHE A 587 10.99 25.92 16.79
N ALA A 588 10.72 26.51 15.63
CA ALA A 588 10.45 27.95 15.53
C ALA A 588 9.14 28.30 16.24
N GLU A 589 8.09 27.52 16.01
CA GLU A 589 6.77 27.71 16.61
C GLU A 589 6.81 27.45 18.12
N LEU A 590 7.53 26.42 18.57
CA LEU A 590 7.74 26.18 20.02
C LEU A 590 8.47 27.35 20.69
N GLU A 591 9.49 27.91 20.05
CA GLU A 591 10.22 29.05 20.61
C GLU A 591 9.37 30.32 20.64
N GLU A 592 8.57 30.58 19.62
CA GLU A 592 7.64 31.71 19.57
C GLU A 592 6.59 31.60 20.68
N GLU A 593 5.94 30.44 20.81
CA GLU A 593 4.95 30.19 21.87
C GLU A 593 5.57 30.28 23.27
N ALA A 594 6.77 29.75 23.45
CA ALA A 594 7.47 29.83 24.72
C ALA A 594 7.76 31.30 25.10
N ARG A 595 8.28 32.11 24.16
CA ARG A 595 8.56 33.53 24.41
C ARG A 595 7.28 34.33 24.65
N ALA A 596 6.22 34.06 23.89
CA ALA A 596 4.91 34.69 24.08
C ALA A 596 4.32 34.38 25.47
N ALA A 597 4.58 33.19 26.00
CA ALA A 597 4.20 32.78 27.34
C ALA A 597 5.15 33.28 28.46
N GLY A 598 6.16 34.09 28.13
CA GLY A 598 7.13 34.63 29.08
C GLY A 598 8.23 33.65 29.51
N LEU A 599 8.38 32.52 28.82
CA LEU A 599 9.44 31.55 29.12
C LEU A 599 10.78 31.99 28.56
N GLN A 600 11.84 31.87 29.37
CA GLN A 600 13.21 31.98 28.90
C GLN A 600 13.64 30.65 28.28
N VAL A 601 13.71 30.56 26.95
CA VAL A 601 14.14 29.34 26.24
C VAL A 601 15.59 29.00 26.60
N ARG A 602 15.82 27.82 27.19
CA ARG A 602 17.17 27.34 27.57
C ARG A 602 17.77 26.43 26.52
N ARG A 603 16.94 25.57 25.92
CA ARG A 603 17.37 24.67 24.83
C ARG A 603 16.18 24.13 24.05
N ALA A 604 16.41 23.88 22.77
CA ALA A 604 15.52 23.11 21.90
C ALA A 604 16.33 22.02 21.20
N TYR A 605 15.84 20.78 21.18
CA TYR A 605 16.55 19.66 20.56
C TYR A 605 15.61 18.57 20.06
N SER A 606 16.16 17.72 19.19
CA SER A 606 15.47 16.59 18.59
C SER A 606 15.75 15.31 19.39
N PHE A 607 14.74 14.50 19.66
CA PHE A 607 14.88 13.30 20.47
C PHE A 607 13.96 12.16 19.98
N PRO A 608 14.37 10.87 20.03
CA PRO A 608 15.67 10.35 20.46
C PRO A 608 16.79 10.45 19.42
N LEU A 609 16.45 10.73 18.17
CA LEU A 609 17.39 10.78 17.05
C LEU A 609 17.54 12.21 16.53
N PRO A 610 18.62 12.52 15.78
CA PRO A 610 18.79 13.83 15.14
C PRO A 610 17.59 14.21 14.27
N ARG A 611 17.40 15.51 14.05
CA ARG A 611 16.25 16.11 13.36
C ARG A 611 15.89 15.45 12.02
N ALA A 612 16.89 15.01 11.26
CA ALA A 612 16.70 14.33 9.97
C ALA A 612 15.84 13.05 10.09
N ALA A 613 15.89 12.35 11.23
CA ALA A 613 15.10 11.14 11.46
C ALA A 613 13.61 11.41 11.63
N GLY A 614 13.19 12.65 11.93
CA GLY A 614 11.78 13.04 12.12
C GLY A 614 10.86 12.76 10.95
N ARG A 615 11.44 12.68 9.74
CA ARG A 615 10.72 12.38 8.50
C ARG A 615 10.36 10.91 8.34
N LEU A 616 11.03 10.01 9.07
CA LEU A 616 10.92 8.55 8.91
C LEU A 616 10.45 7.88 10.21
N PHE A 617 10.96 8.34 11.35
CA PHE A 617 10.71 7.73 12.64
C PHE A 617 9.57 8.44 13.35
N ARG A 618 8.43 7.75 13.47
CA ARG A 618 7.20 8.29 14.09
C ARG A 618 7.41 8.79 15.52
N HIS A 619 8.31 8.17 16.27
CA HIS A 619 8.56 8.47 17.68
C HIS A 619 9.77 9.39 17.86
N ASN A 620 9.99 10.31 16.91
CA ASN A 620 10.94 11.41 17.03
C ASN A 620 10.16 12.72 17.29
N GLU A 621 10.63 13.53 18.22
CA GLU A 621 9.90 14.66 18.79
C GLU A 621 10.79 15.90 18.88
N PHE A 622 10.17 17.06 18.80
CA PHE A 622 10.77 18.32 19.19
C PHE A 622 10.62 18.47 20.70
N VAL A 623 11.70 18.80 21.39
CA VAL A 623 11.70 19.05 22.83
C VAL A 623 12.26 20.44 23.08
N LEU A 624 11.45 21.32 23.66
CA LEU A 624 11.87 22.62 24.16
C LEU A 624 11.88 22.61 25.69
N VAL A 625 12.93 23.15 26.29
CA VAL A 625 13.04 23.37 27.74
C VAL A 625 13.24 24.86 27.96
N GLY A 626 12.29 25.49 28.64
CA GLY A 626 12.34 26.88 29.09
C GLY A 626 12.39 26.99 30.61
N ALA A 627 12.72 28.18 31.10
CA ALA A 627 12.56 28.56 32.51
C ALA A 627 11.35 29.49 32.67
N ALA A 628 10.53 29.22 33.68
CA ALA A 628 9.40 30.06 34.07
C ALA A 628 9.90 31.46 34.48
N PRO A 629 9.14 32.53 34.16
CA PRO A 629 9.54 33.89 34.44
C PRO A 629 9.82 34.08 35.94
N GLU A 630 10.87 34.84 36.25
CA GLU A 630 11.09 35.32 37.62
C GLU A 630 10.06 36.40 37.90
N THR A 631 9.23 36.22 38.93
CA THR A 631 8.26 37.23 39.31
C THR A 631 9.01 38.49 39.75
N THR A 632 9.08 39.52 38.90
CA THR A 632 9.35 40.88 39.36
C THR A 632 8.20 41.26 40.29
N ALA A 633 8.50 41.42 41.58
CA ALA A 633 7.59 42.02 42.54
C ALA A 633 7.03 43.32 41.94
N ALA A 634 5.71 43.44 41.85
CA ALA A 634 5.07 44.71 41.57
C ALA A 634 5.51 45.75 42.62
N PRO A 635 5.77 47.02 42.26
CA PRO A 635 6.00 48.06 43.26
C PRO A 635 4.79 48.12 44.18
N ALA A 636 5.03 48.08 45.49
CA ALA A 636 4.01 48.22 46.50
C ALA A 636 3.18 49.48 46.21
N ALA A 637 1.86 49.30 46.08
CA ALA A 637 0.92 50.41 46.10
C ALA A 637 1.11 51.15 47.44
N THR A 638 1.66 52.36 47.38
CA THR A 638 1.65 53.31 48.49
C THR A 638 0.19 53.65 48.79
N ALA A 639 -0.38 52.93 49.76
CA ALA A 639 -1.59 53.33 50.44
C ALA A 639 -1.33 54.68 51.14
N GLY A 640 -2.16 55.66 50.84
CA GLY A 640 -2.12 56.96 51.49
C GLY A 640 -2.32 56.86 53.00
N ARG A 641 -1.66 57.77 53.73
CA ARG A 641 -2.15 58.25 55.02
C ARG A 641 -2.67 59.66 54.81
N GLN A 642 -3.97 59.84 55.02
CA GLN A 642 -4.54 61.12 55.42
C GLN A 642 -4.21 61.34 56.89
N ALA A 643 -3.66 62.52 57.19
CA ALA A 643 -4.00 63.37 58.33
C ALA A 643 -3.54 64.79 57.99
#